data_AF-A0A0C3HA56-F1
#
_entry.id   AF-A0A0C3HA56-F1
#
_cell.length_a   1.000
_cell.length_b   1.000
_cell.length_c   1.000
_cell.angle_alpha   90.00
_cell.angle_beta   90.00
_cell.angle_gamma   90.00
#
_symmetry.space_group_name_H-M   'P 1'
#
loop_
_entity.id
_entity.type
_entity.pdbx_description
1 polymer ?
#
loop_
_entity_poly.entity_id
_entity_poly.type
_entity_poly.pdbx_seq_one_letter_code
_entity_poly.pdbx_strand_id
1 'polypeptide(L)'
;MKQELPTMHLLLYLSILLSASAIHVPLQPRVDACDAAVQDSEGDELTAPTSDGSAGIGAEFETPQFYLQNGACSKTDTDAAKRQVIAGRTGTNFELTADTVGAAGKLHAEYILNGQNIKVGSGDAAKAGAAAAADFIAWQPWNGANANNIDVANSKCNPWSVGAPGKGTKPEDVEWDAQVTAPMPLEALYSLMKEQLADPDVSKRNILDGFETLGAGNPDAENLVVVTQQYFQSNTNGIDQSKVSDDVLGFCSLVLSYAKGAKYPLAPDQSPKLMLTFMPRTEFNTIFQQVKSKIPGDLFALLNSLACYKTEDGSLEVDNDYCSGSVTKPVSNNKFGGLAFKNSAASVNIKTWIQGIGSGTGDKDALSVFDESIDGSIGGLKTATEKMYNSQRSVPLFEFRDLYGSPKVTDFEKFMGNVDTAVQDLHKTFAKAPQRKKRDVPASCFATGAAIGSSTSSVPASITPAPTPSCELHNEDPDQGINQAFCLCDKSITLSVLPATSAQSESCAYKSIPTATTARETVTTQTEVWTSNCAACTIIGGIADAETCTTVAGCTPTAAPSPTIAAWVGNLSTIDIGNADDGNGGKDLATEMFGKLKAMCSGSTCKGDHAEMDNVEAAIADGEEPLKPAMYLQDATFTSQAVLEKMLSVGISSWVSALNDPTLKLCKNVTYEADADETGSGCGKGPIPTKRLRRKARRDNGAVLWERGGLLEEESRLAERCFDNCDPPIVCHYEARMCSAPNEVTVVMAGAGDPYANRLNIGVTLDASGDGFLCGEITAALTAAVTLLAPELLEADALEGVELEAICGIIDDPSSIIDNQKQSSKVSRRVSRRAPKTVPA
;
A
#
# COMPACT_ATOMS: atom_id res chain seq x y z
N MET A 1 67.16 -8.06 51.26
CA MET A 1 67.90 -8.54 50.07
C MET A 1 67.27 -7.82 48.86
N LYS A 2 67.77 -6.63 48.45
CA LYS A 2 68.86 -6.36 47.47
C LYS A 2 68.57 -7.01 46.10
N GLN A 3 68.52 -6.37 44.92
CA GLN A 3 68.87 -5.06 44.31
C GLN A 3 67.96 -4.87 43.07
N GLU A 4 67.39 -3.70 42.72
CA GLU A 4 67.91 -2.56 41.91
C GLU A 4 68.50 -2.85 40.49
N LEU A 5 67.84 -2.26 39.47
CA LEU A 5 68.21 -1.60 38.15
C LEU A 5 69.60 -1.88 37.46
N PRO A 6 69.84 -1.57 36.13
CA PRO A 6 69.36 -0.37 35.40
C PRO A 6 69.14 -0.42 33.85
N THR A 7 68.67 0.75 33.37
CA THR A 7 68.61 1.38 32.05
C THR A 7 69.96 1.64 31.36
N MET A 8 69.99 1.66 30.00
CA MET A 8 70.82 2.48 29.05
C MET A 8 70.98 1.69 27.72
N HIS A 9 70.85 2.21 26.49
CA HIS A 9 71.41 3.42 25.90
C HIS A 9 70.63 3.91 24.66
N LEU A 10 70.69 5.24 24.50
CA LEU A 10 70.23 6.07 23.40
C LEU A 10 71.45 6.39 22.49
N LEU A 11 71.34 6.19 21.17
CA LEU A 11 72.24 6.74 20.14
C LEU A 11 71.33 7.14 18.95
N LEU A 12 70.95 8.42 18.83
CA LEU A 12 71.63 9.53 18.13
C LEU A 12 71.11 9.73 16.68
N TYR A 13 70.33 10.81 16.53
CA TYR A 13 70.15 11.67 15.36
C TYR A 13 70.94 11.37 14.07
N LEU A 14 70.23 11.22 12.94
CA LEU A 14 70.45 12.09 11.76
C LEU A 14 69.25 12.04 10.80
N SER A 15 68.91 13.19 10.26
CA SER A 15 67.73 13.47 9.45
C SER A 15 68.12 13.71 7.98
N ILE A 16 67.19 13.37 7.06
CA ILE A 16 66.80 14.14 5.85
C ILE A 16 67.56 13.94 4.51
N LEU A 17 66.73 13.81 3.44
CA LEU A 17 66.90 14.00 1.98
C LEU A 17 67.54 12.88 1.13
N LEU A 18 66.75 12.30 0.21
CA LEU A 18 67.01 12.36 -1.25
C LEU A 18 65.86 11.78 -2.11
N SER A 19 65.25 12.71 -2.85
CA SER A 19 64.63 12.71 -4.18
C SER A 19 64.15 11.43 -4.89
N ALA A 20 62.92 11.56 -5.38
CA ALA A 20 62.34 10.80 -6.50
C ALA A 20 63.16 10.89 -7.81
N SER A 21 63.10 9.84 -8.62
CA SER A 21 63.06 9.89 -10.09
C SER A 21 62.51 8.59 -10.64
N ALA A 22 61.53 8.73 -11.53
CA ALA A 22 60.73 7.68 -12.16
C ALA A 22 61.43 7.02 -13.35
N ILE A 23 61.11 5.74 -13.58
CA ILE A 23 61.18 5.04 -14.87
C ILE A 23 59.93 4.14 -14.91
N HIS A 24 58.78 4.60 -15.43
CA HIS A 24 58.28 4.34 -16.78
C HIS A 24 58.40 2.88 -17.26
N VAL A 25 57.40 2.07 -16.93
CA VAL A 25 57.00 0.89 -17.71
C VAL A 25 55.63 1.21 -18.32
N PRO A 26 55.45 1.06 -19.64
CA PRO A 26 54.23 1.47 -20.33
C PRO A 26 53.09 0.48 -20.04
N LEU A 27 51.99 1.00 -19.52
CA LEU A 27 50.70 0.32 -19.44
C LEU A 27 49.87 0.70 -20.67
N GLN A 28 49.49 -0.30 -21.45
CA GLN A 28 48.36 -0.29 -22.39
C GLN A 28 47.94 -1.74 -22.66
N PRO A 29 46.69 -2.01 -23.05
CA PRO A 29 45.42 -1.52 -22.50
C PRO A 29 44.49 -2.68 -22.10
N ARG A 30 43.39 -2.31 -21.42
CA ARG A 30 42.19 -3.11 -21.11
C ARG A 30 41.97 -4.35 -21.99
N VAL A 31 41.87 -5.49 -21.31
CA VAL A 31 41.01 -6.61 -21.73
C VAL A 31 39.77 -6.56 -20.84
N ASP A 32 38.63 -6.78 -21.47
CA ASP A 32 37.28 -6.40 -21.06
C ASP A 32 36.84 -6.90 -19.68
N ALA A 33 36.38 -5.93 -18.87
CA ALA A 33 35.80 -6.15 -17.55
C ALA A 33 34.26 -6.27 -17.62
N CYS A 34 33.73 -6.99 -18.60
CA CYS A 34 32.29 -7.25 -18.73
C CYS A 34 31.88 -8.72 -18.69
N ASP A 35 32.82 -9.68 -18.72
CA ASP A 35 32.47 -11.12 -18.79
C ASP A 35 32.91 -11.96 -17.58
N ALA A 36 33.02 -11.33 -16.40
CA ALA A 36 33.28 -12.05 -15.13
C ALA A 36 32.28 -11.70 -14.01
N ALA A 37 31.08 -11.23 -14.37
CA ALA A 37 30.05 -10.80 -13.42
C ALA A 37 28.70 -11.52 -13.58
N VAL A 38 28.65 -12.64 -14.33
CA VAL A 38 27.39 -13.31 -14.72
C VAL A 38 27.27 -14.76 -14.21
N GLN A 39 28.14 -15.25 -13.31
CA GLN A 39 28.01 -16.64 -12.85
C GLN A 39 27.96 -16.91 -11.35
N ASP A 40 28.31 -15.96 -10.46
CA ASP A 40 28.37 -16.27 -9.01
C ASP A 40 27.61 -15.26 -8.13
N SER A 41 26.52 -14.67 -8.62
CA SER A 41 25.56 -13.96 -7.75
C SER A 41 24.34 -14.86 -7.55
N GLU A 42 24.49 -15.86 -6.69
CA GLU A 42 23.51 -16.91 -6.39
C GLU A 42 22.24 -16.42 -5.65
N GLY A 43 21.69 -15.26 -5.99
CA GLY A 43 20.31 -14.91 -5.69
C GLY A 43 19.48 -15.07 -6.96
N ASP A 44 18.37 -15.80 -6.91
CA ASP A 44 17.47 -16.05 -8.05
C ASP A 44 17.41 -14.87 -9.03
N GLU A 45 17.87 -15.09 -10.26
CA GLU A 45 17.70 -14.09 -11.31
C GLU A 45 16.22 -13.74 -11.50
N LEU A 46 15.30 -14.67 -11.17
CA LEU A 46 13.86 -14.47 -11.23
C LEU A 46 13.29 -13.61 -10.08
N THR A 47 14.03 -13.37 -8.98
CA THR A 47 13.67 -12.40 -7.93
C THR A 47 14.48 -11.11 -8.01
N ALA A 48 15.24 -10.91 -9.09
CA ALA A 48 16.00 -9.70 -9.28
C ALA A 48 15.06 -8.47 -9.38
N PRO A 49 15.58 -7.26 -9.10
CA PRO A 49 14.77 -6.06 -9.20
C PRO A 49 14.25 -5.88 -10.63
N THR A 50 13.06 -5.30 -10.72
CA THR A 50 12.49 -4.85 -11.98
C THR A 50 13.43 -3.88 -12.72
N SER A 51 13.54 -4.04 -14.04
CA SER A 51 14.46 -3.24 -14.86
C SER A 51 14.10 -1.74 -14.91
N ASP A 52 12.82 -1.41 -14.75
CA ASP A 52 12.27 -0.06 -14.68
C ASP A 52 12.20 0.50 -13.25
N GLY A 53 12.56 -0.33 -12.25
CA GLY A 53 12.50 0.00 -10.84
C GLY A 53 11.09 0.18 -10.29
N SER A 54 10.06 -0.29 -10.99
CA SER A 54 8.69 -0.38 -10.46
C SER A 54 8.58 -1.48 -9.41
N ALA A 55 7.51 -1.47 -8.61
CA ALA A 55 7.33 -2.50 -7.59
C ALA A 55 7.04 -3.86 -8.25
N GLY A 56 7.88 -4.86 -7.99
CA GLY A 56 7.71 -6.25 -8.41
C GLY A 56 7.25 -7.17 -7.28
N ILE A 57 6.71 -8.34 -7.63
CA ILE A 57 6.40 -9.43 -6.67
C ILE A 57 6.97 -10.74 -7.21
N GLY A 58 8.04 -11.23 -6.59
CA GLY A 58 8.53 -12.59 -6.79
C GLY A 58 7.95 -13.53 -5.74
N ALA A 59 7.86 -14.81 -6.07
CA ALA A 59 7.51 -15.84 -5.08
C ALA A 59 8.21 -17.15 -5.40
N GLU A 60 8.48 -17.92 -4.37
CA GLU A 60 8.93 -19.30 -4.43
C GLU A 60 7.88 -20.15 -3.71
N PHE A 61 7.38 -21.18 -4.39
CA PHE A 61 6.63 -22.26 -3.77
C PHE A 61 7.53 -23.47 -3.77
N GLU A 62 8.07 -23.86 -2.62
CA GLU A 62 8.88 -25.07 -2.45
C GLU A 62 8.02 -26.16 -1.80
N THR A 63 8.23 -27.44 -2.10
CA THR A 63 7.54 -28.49 -1.34
C THR A 63 8.43 -29.70 -1.04
N PRO A 64 8.47 -30.15 0.23
CA PRO A 64 9.08 -31.43 0.56
C PRO A 64 8.22 -32.63 0.12
N GLN A 65 6.95 -32.40 -0.25
CA GLN A 65 6.01 -33.46 -0.63
C GLN A 65 6.22 -33.96 -2.07
N PHE A 66 6.87 -33.16 -2.92
CA PHE A 66 7.27 -33.53 -4.27
C PHE A 66 8.79 -33.42 -4.41
N TYR A 67 9.46 -34.58 -4.49
CA TYR A 67 10.91 -34.63 -4.63
C TYR A 67 11.36 -35.65 -5.67
N LEU A 68 12.48 -35.33 -6.32
CA LEU A 68 13.20 -36.19 -7.23
C LEU A 68 14.35 -36.88 -6.49
N GLN A 69 14.66 -38.10 -6.93
CA GLN A 69 15.74 -38.90 -6.37
C GLN A 69 16.55 -39.61 -7.45
N ASN A 70 17.86 -39.67 -7.22
CA ASN A 70 18.82 -40.48 -7.96
C ASN A 70 19.93 -40.95 -7.01
N GLY A 71 19.84 -42.19 -6.54
CA GLY A 71 20.79 -42.77 -5.58
C GLY A 71 22.23 -42.94 -6.10
N ALA A 72 22.48 -42.75 -7.40
CA ALA A 72 23.82 -42.76 -7.98
C ALA A 72 24.44 -41.35 -8.07
N CYS A 73 23.67 -40.30 -7.81
CA CYS A 73 24.13 -38.92 -7.93
C CYS A 73 24.99 -38.51 -6.72
N SER A 74 26.14 -37.88 -6.99
CA SER A 74 27.01 -37.35 -5.93
C SER A 74 26.40 -36.08 -5.30
N LYS A 75 26.85 -35.67 -4.10
CA LYS A 75 26.42 -34.40 -3.49
C LYS A 75 26.72 -33.21 -4.40
N THR A 76 27.95 -33.12 -4.92
CA THR A 76 28.36 -32.04 -5.83
C THR A 76 27.52 -31.99 -7.10
N ASP A 77 27.20 -33.13 -7.72
CA ASP A 77 26.37 -33.15 -8.93
C ASP A 77 24.88 -32.92 -8.61
N THR A 78 24.43 -33.22 -7.39
CA THR A 78 23.09 -32.86 -6.90
C THR A 78 23.00 -31.35 -6.69
N ASP A 79 24.01 -30.75 -6.05
CA ASP A 79 24.05 -29.31 -5.81
C ASP A 79 24.14 -28.51 -7.11
N ALA A 80 24.87 -29.02 -8.10
CA ALA A 80 24.92 -28.43 -9.44
C ALA A 80 23.58 -28.49 -10.19
N ALA A 81 22.61 -29.29 -9.75
CA ALA A 81 21.27 -29.34 -10.30
C ALA A 81 20.31 -28.32 -9.65
N LYS A 82 20.74 -27.63 -8.58
CA LYS A 82 19.97 -26.55 -7.94
C LYS A 82 19.59 -25.47 -8.97
N ARG A 83 18.38 -24.93 -8.87
CA ARG A 83 17.77 -23.93 -9.76
C ARG A 83 17.63 -24.35 -11.22
N GLN A 84 17.96 -25.58 -11.57
CA GLN A 84 17.81 -26.04 -12.93
C GLN A 84 16.36 -26.42 -13.21
N VAL A 85 15.86 -26.04 -14.38
CA VAL A 85 14.47 -26.30 -14.79
C VAL A 85 14.21 -27.80 -14.83
N ILE A 86 13.16 -28.24 -14.13
CA ILE A 86 12.69 -29.62 -14.12
C ILE A 86 11.82 -29.86 -15.35
N ALA A 87 12.14 -30.90 -16.12
CA ALA A 87 11.39 -31.38 -17.29
C ALA A 87 11.02 -30.28 -18.31
N GLY A 88 11.83 -29.23 -18.41
CA GLY A 88 11.59 -28.08 -19.30
C GLY A 88 10.32 -27.28 -18.96
N ARG A 89 9.85 -27.36 -17.70
CA ARG A 89 8.59 -26.75 -17.27
C ARG A 89 8.78 -25.28 -16.96
N THR A 90 8.44 -24.47 -17.95
CA THR A 90 8.45 -23.01 -17.90
C THR A 90 7.13 -22.48 -18.43
N GLY A 91 6.65 -21.37 -17.91
CA GLY A 91 5.50 -20.65 -18.46
C GLY A 91 5.66 -19.14 -18.35
N THR A 92 4.60 -18.41 -18.65
CA THR A 92 4.61 -16.95 -18.51
C THR A 92 4.75 -16.60 -17.02
N ASN A 93 5.91 -16.05 -16.66
CA ASN A 93 6.27 -15.62 -15.31
C ASN A 93 6.46 -16.72 -14.27
N PHE A 94 6.63 -17.98 -14.66
CA PHE A 94 7.01 -19.05 -13.73
C PHE A 94 7.98 -20.05 -14.34
N GLU A 95 8.80 -20.66 -13.49
CA GLU A 95 9.63 -21.83 -13.82
C GLU A 95 9.51 -22.86 -12.69
N LEU A 96 9.41 -24.15 -13.03
CA LEU A 96 9.59 -25.22 -12.05
C LEU A 96 11.06 -25.62 -12.05
N THR A 97 11.74 -25.39 -10.95
CA THR A 97 13.16 -25.68 -10.79
C THR A 97 13.40 -26.66 -9.63
N ALA A 98 14.64 -27.10 -9.48
CA ALA A 98 15.03 -28.05 -8.45
C ALA A 98 15.77 -27.35 -7.31
N ASP A 99 15.39 -27.62 -6.07
CA ASP A 99 16.15 -27.20 -4.88
C ASP A 99 16.85 -28.39 -4.19
N THR A 100 17.89 -28.10 -3.40
CA THR A 100 18.70 -29.08 -2.70
C THR A 100 18.40 -29.12 -1.21
N VAL A 101 18.28 -30.31 -0.64
CA VAL A 101 17.99 -30.51 0.79
C VAL A 101 19.21 -30.85 1.63
N GLY A 102 20.41 -30.50 1.15
CA GLY A 102 21.67 -30.89 1.80
C GLY A 102 22.01 -32.38 1.73
N ALA A 103 21.23 -33.20 1.03
CA ALA A 103 21.50 -34.64 0.84
C ALA A 103 21.85 -34.97 -0.62
N ALA A 104 22.80 -35.89 -0.81
CA ALA A 104 23.14 -36.39 -2.15
C ALA A 104 21.98 -37.18 -2.76
N GLY A 105 21.75 -36.97 -4.06
CA GLY A 105 20.77 -37.72 -4.84
C GLY A 105 19.33 -37.43 -4.51
N LYS A 106 19.02 -36.28 -3.89
CA LYS A 106 17.66 -35.82 -3.61
C LYS A 106 17.51 -34.34 -3.94
N LEU A 107 16.45 -34.00 -4.69
CA LEU A 107 16.08 -32.64 -5.03
C LEU A 107 14.60 -32.40 -4.68
N HIS A 108 14.29 -31.29 -4.03
CA HIS A 108 12.92 -30.80 -3.94
C HIS A 108 12.55 -30.05 -5.22
N ALA A 109 11.27 -29.92 -5.49
CA ALA A 109 10.79 -29.07 -6.56
C ALA A 109 10.36 -27.72 -6.00
N GLU A 110 10.63 -26.66 -6.76
CA GLU A 110 10.25 -25.30 -6.41
C GLU A 110 9.68 -24.59 -7.65
N TYR A 111 8.49 -24.00 -7.53
CA TYR A 111 8.00 -23.04 -8.52
C TYR A 111 8.52 -21.65 -8.17
N ILE A 112 9.28 -21.05 -9.08
CA ILE A 112 9.75 -19.67 -8.96
C ILE A 112 8.90 -18.77 -9.85
N LEU A 113 8.25 -17.77 -9.26
CA LEU A 113 7.49 -16.72 -9.93
C LEU A 113 8.38 -15.49 -10.15
N ASN A 114 8.44 -15.02 -11.40
CA ASN A 114 9.39 -13.99 -11.82
C ASN A 114 8.96 -12.57 -11.40
N GLY A 115 9.55 -12.05 -10.32
CA GLY A 115 9.29 -10.73 -9.79
C GLY A 115 9.75 -9.56 -10.66
N GLN A 116 10.65 -9.79 -11.63
CA GLN A 116 11.01 -8.74 -12.60
C GLN A 116 9.83 -8.38 -13.51
N ASN A 117 9.01 -9.39 -13.84
CA ASN A 117 7.91 -9.28 -14.78
C ASN A 117 6.56 -9.07 -14.08
N ILE A 118 6.36 -9.66 -12.91
CA ILE A 118 5.12 -9.54 -12.13
C ILE A 118 5.15 -8.20 -11.39
N LYS A 119 4.24 -7.29 -11.75
CA LYS A 119 4.15 -5.96 -11.14
C LYS A 119 3.07 -5.92 -10.06
N VAL A 120 3.35 -5.22 -8.97
CA VAL A 120 2.34 -4.95 -7.93
C VAL A 120 1.16 -4.20 -8.55
N GLY A 121 -0.06 -4.66 -8.31
CA GLY A 121 -1.32 -4.07 -8.76
C GLY A 121 -1.72 -4.37 -10.21
N SER A 122 -0.92 -5.12 -10.97
CA SER A 122 -1.31 -5.51 -12.35
C SER A 122 -2.22 -6.74 -12.41
N GLY A 123 -2.38 -7.45 -11.28
CA GLY A 123 -3.06 -8.74 -11.21
C GLY A 123 -2.26 -9.90 -11.83
N ASP A 124 -1.01 -9.68 -12.25
CA ASP A 124 -0.19 -10.73 -12.86
C ASP A 124 0.33 -11.74 -11.84
N ALA A 125 0.38 -11.38 -10.56
CA ALA A 125 0.75 -12.30 -9.48
C ALA A 125 -0.25 -13.47 -9.38
N ALA A 126 -1.55 -13.16 -9.31
CA ALA A 126 -2.62 -14.15 -9.30
C ALA A 126 -2.58 -15.03 -10.57
N LYS A 127 -2.43 -14.41 -11.75
CA LYS A 127 -2.33 -15.15 -13.03
C LYS A 127 -1.12 -16.09 -13.07
N ALA A 128 0.03 -15.67 -12.55
CA ALA A 128 1.23 -16.48 -12.47
C ALA A 128 1.03 -17.68 -11.52
N GLY A 129 0.41 -17.45 -10.35
CA GLY A 129 0.02 -18.51 -9.42
C GLY A 129 -0.95 -19.51 -10.06
N ALA A 130 -1.98 -19.03 -10.78
CA ALA A 130 -2.92 -19.87 -11.51
C ALA A 130 -2.22 -20.72 -12.59
N ALA A 131 -1.27 -20.12 -13.32
CA ALA A 131 -0.54 -20.80 -14.38
C ALA A 131 0.39 -21.89 -13.82
N ALA A 132 1.10 -21.62 -12.72
CA ALA A 132 1.92 -22.62 -12.02
C ALA A 132 1.07 -23.77 -11.47
N ALA A 133 -0.10 -23.47 -10.89
CA ALA A 133 -1.02 -24.49 -10.41
C ALA A 133 -1.55 -25.39 -11.54
N ALA A 134 -1.99 -24.79 -12.65
CA ALA A 134 -2.45 -25.51 -13.83
C ALA A 134 -1.35 -26.40 -14.41
N ASP A 135 -0.12 -25.89 -14.45
CA ASP A 135 1.07 -26.62 -14.89
C ASP A 135 1.32 -27.88 -14.04
N PHE A 136 1.24 -27.77 -12.72
CA PHE A 136 1.46 -28.89 -11.80
C PHE A 136 0.36 -29.95 -11.90
N ILE A 137 -0.92 -29.51 -11.90
CA ILE A 137 -2.10 -30.39 -12.01
C ILE A 137 -2.06 -31.19 -13.33
N ALA A 138 -1.67 -30.55 -14.43
CA ALA A 138 -1.58 -31.20 -15.72
C ALA A 138 -0.43 -32.23 -15.79
N TRP A 139 0.66 -32.03 -15.07
CA TRP A 139 1.87 -32.84 -15.20
C TRP A 139 1.83 -34.14 -14.41
N GLN A 140 1.58 -34.05 -13.09
CA GLN A 140 1.46 -35.17 -12.14
C GLN A 140 2.35 -36.40 -12.48
N PRO A 141 3.68 -36.24 -12.56
CA PRO A 141 4.58 -37.23 -13.14
C PRO A 141 4.57 -38.59 -12.42
N TRP A 142 4.18 -38.62 -11.15
CA TRP A 142 4.02 -39.83 -10.33
C TRP A 142 2.88 -40.77 -10.79
N ASN A 143 1.94 -40.26 -11.59
CA ASN A 143 0.82 -41.05 -12.12
C ASN A 143 1.11 -41.66 -13.50
N GLY A 144 2.19 -41.23 -14.18
CA GLY A 144 2.56 -41.65 -15.53
C GLY A 144 3.60 -42.78 -15.59
N ALA A 145 3.83 -43.29 -16.80
CA ALA A 145 4.91 -44.26 -17.07
C ALA A 145 6.32 -43.67 -16.91
N ASN A 146 6.42 -42.33 -16.90
CA ASN A 146 7.68 -41.59 -16.86
C ASN A 146 8.13 -41.22 -15.43
N ALA A 147 7.53 -41.80 -14.39
CA ALA A 147 7.89 -41.50 -13.01
C ALA A 147 9.39 -41.73 -12.70
N ASN A 148 10.09 -42.56 -13.49
CA ASN A 148 11.53 -42.81 -13.35
C ASN A 148 12.39 -42.15 -14.44
N ASN A 149 11.84 -41.19 -15.19
CA ASN A 149 12.50 -40.56 -16.32
C ASN A 149 12.22 -39.06 -16.39
N ILE A 150 12.64 -38.34 -15.34
CA ILE A 150 12.53 -36.88 -15.24
C ILE A 150 13.89 -36.26 -15.52
N ASP A 151 13.99 -35.44 -16.55
CA ASP A 151 15.21 -34.68 -16.84
C ASP A 151 15.22 -33.37 -16.07
N VAL A 152 16.33 -33.05 -15.42
CA VAL A 152 16.61 -31.73 -14.85
C VAL A 152 17.65 -31.05 -15.73
N ALA A 153 17.39 -29.83 -16.20
CA ALA A 153 18.26 -29.12 -17.13
C ALA A 153 19.71 -29.08 -16.63
N ASN A 154 20.69 -29.25 -17.53
CA ASN A 154 22.13 -29.24 -17.21
C ASN A 154 22.59 -30.25 -16.12
N SER A 155 21.73 -31.12 -15.61
CA SER A 155 22.08 -32.09 -14.58
C SER A 155 22.85 -33.27 -15.17
N LYS A 156 23.98 -33.60 -14.56
CA LYS A 156 24.76 -34.82 -14.88
C LYS A 156 24.12 -36.09 -14.33
N CYS A 157 23.10 -35.96 -13.50
CA CYS A 157 22.41 -37.05 -12.83
C CYS A 157 21.09 -37.42 -13.50
N ASN A 158 20.86 -36.98 -14.74
CA ASN A 158 19.70 -37.42 -15.50
C ASN A 158 19.82 -38.90 -15.93
N PRO A 159 18.70 -39.64 -15.98
CA PRO A 159 17.38 -39.21 -15.53
C PRO A 159 17.20 -39.34 -14.00
N TRP A 160 16.31 -38.51 -13.46
CA TRP A 160 15.83 -38.59 -12.08
C TRP A 160 14.53 -39.39 -11.98
N SER A 161 14.26 -39.93 -10.80
CA SER A 161 13.00 -40.59 -10.47
C SER A 161 12.20 -39.79 -9.46
N VAL A 162 10.87 -39.78 -9.57
CA VAL A 162 9.98 -39.19 -8.57
C VAL A 162 10.02 -40.07 -7.31
N GLY A 163 10.47 -39.51 -6.19
CA GLY A 163 10.49 -40.20 -4.90
C GLY A 163 9.22 -40.01 -4.09
N ALA A 164 8.55 -38.87 -4.25
CA ALA A 164 7.21 -38.57 -3.77
C ALA A 164 6.60 -37.45 -4.63
N PRO A 165 5.26 -37.28 -4.69
CA PRO A 165 4.28 -38.13 -4.02
C PRO A 165 4.07 -39.47 -4.75
N GLY A 166 3.33 -40.39 -4.12
CA GLY A 166 3.06 -41.70 -4.67
C GLY A 166 1.94 -41.71 -5.72
N LYS A 167 1.84 -42.80 -6.47
CA LYS A 167 0.74 -43.01 -7.44
C LYS A 167 -0.62 -42.91 -6.75
N GLY A 168 -1.53 -42.14 -7.34
CA GLY A 168 -2.88 -41.90 -6.82
C GLY A 168 -3.01 -40.67 -5.92
N THR A 169 -1.90 -40.01 -5.55
CA THR A 169 -1.96 -38.68 -4.92
C THR A 169 -2.56 -37.68 -5.90
N LYS A 170 -3.50 -36.89 -5.39
CA LYS A 170 -4.14 -35.79 -6.12
C LYS A 170 -3.20 -34.59 -6.13
N PRO A 171 -2.81 -34.05 -7.30
CA PRO A 171 -1.94 -32.87 -7.37
C PRO A 171 -2.54 -31.65 -6.64
N GLU A 172 -3.87 -31.54 -6.60
CA GLU A 172 -4.60 -30.45 -5.96
C GLU A 172 -4.37 -30.37 -4.44
N ASP A 173 -4.05 -31.50 -3.80
CA ASP A 173 -3.88 -31.60 -2.36
C ASP A 173 -2.43 -31.43 -1.90
N VAL A 174 -1.48 -31.26 -2.84
CA VAL A 174 -0.06 -31.06 -2.50
C VAL A 174 0.11 -29.65 -1.94
N GLU A 175 0.67 -29.56 -0.74
CA GLU A 175 0.96 -28.29 -0.06
C GLU A 175 2.37 -27.82 -0.39
N TRP A 176 2.53 -26.51 -0.48
CA TRP A 176 3.80 -25.85 -0.80
C TRP A 176 4.08 -24.75 0.20
N ASP A 177 5.32 -24.68 0.65
CA ASP A 177 5.81 -23.62 1.51
C ASP A 177 6.12 -22.41 0.62
N ALA A 178 5.42 -21.31 0.89
CA ALA A 178 5.52 -20.09 0.10
C ALA A 178 6.52 -19.12 0.73
N GLN A 179 7.36 -18.52 -0.11
CA GLN A 179 8.24 -17.40 0.21
C GLN A 179 7.97 -16.29 -0.81
N VAL A 180 7.85 -15.05 -0.36
CA VAL A 180 7.47 -13.91 -1.22
C VAL A 180 8.54 -12.84 -1.19
N THR A 181 9.05 -12.41 -2.33
CA THR A 181 9.97 -11.26 -2.43
C THR A 181 9.23 -10.03 -2.93
N ALA A 182 9.27 -8.93 -2.17
CA ALA A 182 8.65 -7.65 -2.55
C ALA A 182 9.43 -6.44 -1.99
N PRO A 183 9.29 -5.25 -2.61
CA PRO A 183 9.78 -4.02 -2.01
C PRO A 183 8.97 -3.66 -0.77
N MET A 184 9.66 -3.28 0.31
CA MET A 184 8.98 -2.93 1.56
C MET A 184 9.68 -1.76 2.26
N PRO A 185 8.97 -0.65 2.57
CA PRO A 185 9.52 0.39 3.44
C PRO A 185 9.75 -0.15 4.86
N LEU A 186 10.77 0.37 5.55
CA LEU A 186 11.13 -0.08 6.90
C LEU A 186 10.01 0.12 7.94
N GLU A 187 9.15 1.11 7.73
CA GLU A 187 7.97 1.33 8.59
C GLU A 187 6.94 0.21 8.46
N ALA A 188 6.70 -0.27 7.23
CA ALA A 188 5.81 -1.40 6.99
C ALA A 188 6.41 -2.70 7.52
N LEU A 189 7.70 -2.92 7.29
CA LEU A 189 8.43 -4.06 7.86
C LEU A 189 8.32 -4.08 9.39
N TYR A 190 8.50 -2.92 10.04
CA TYR A 190 8.33 -2.80 11.49
C TYR A 190 6.89 -3.08 11.94
N SER A 191 5.90 -2.70 11.14
CA SER A 191 4.50 -3.02 11.41
C SER A 191 4.26 -4.53 11.44
N LEU A 192 4.75 -5.25 10.43
CA LEU A 192 4.66 -6.72 10.35
C LEU A 192 5.40 -7.38 11.54
N MET A 193 6.59 -6.89 11.89
CA MET A 193 7.32 -7.41 13.06
C MET A 193 6.56 -7.24 14.38
N LYS A 194 5.83 -6.13 14.55
CA LYS A 194 4.99 -5.92 15.74
C LYS A 194 3.78 -6.86 15.75
N GLU A 195 3.16 -7.05 14.59
CA GLU A 195 2.02 -7.95 14.41
C GLU A 195 2.39 -9.39 14.77
N GLN A 196 3.55 -9.87 14.31
CA GLN A 196 4.06 -11.21 14.58
C GLN A 196 4.17 -11.53 16.08
N LEU A 197 4.52 -10.52 16.88
CA LEU A 197 4.61 -10.65 18.34
C LEU A 197 3.26 -10.44 19.06
N ALA A 198 2.36 -9.64 18.49
CA ALA A 198 1.15 -9.21 19.17
C ALA A 198 -0.01 -10.19 19.02
N ASP A 199 -0.17 -10.81 17.84
CA ASP A 199 -1.32 -11.66 17.55
C ASP A 199 -0.95 -13.14 17.63
N PRO A 200 -1.37 -13.91 18.65
CA PRO A 200 -1.09 -15.34 18.72
C PRO A 200 -1.85 -16.15 17.64
N ASP A 201 -2.91 -15.59 17.05
CA ASP A 201 -3.67 -16.23 15.98
C ASP A 201 -3.07 -15.88 14.61
N VAL A 202 -2.19 -16.75 14.14
CA VAL A 202 -1.53 -16.65 12.82
C VAL A 202 -2.51 -16.49 11.65
N SER A 203 -3.78 -16.90 11.79
CA SER A 203 -4.76 -16.77 10.71
C SER A 203 -5.30 -15.35 10.52
N LYS A 204 -5.08 -14.46 11.50
CA LYS A 204 -5.51 -13.05 11.48
C LYS A 204 -4.41 -12.08 11.06
N ARG A 205 -3.18 -12.58 11.01
CA ARG A 205 -2.01 -11.78 10.64
C ARG A 205 -2.01 -11.47 9.15
N ASN A 206 -1.29 -10.42 8.78
CA ASN A 206 -0.98 -10.12 7.39
C ASN A 206 -0.35 -11.35 6.69
N ILE A 207 -0.69 -11.57 5.43
CA ILE A 207 -0.20 -12.74 4.66
C ILE A 207 1.33 -12.76 4.46
N LEU A 208 2.00 -11.62 4.61
CA LEU A 208 3.46 -11.49 4.59
C LEU A 208 4.10 -11.66 5.97
N ASP A 209 3.29 -11.82 7.01
CA ASP A 209 3.76 -12.09 8.37
C ASP A 209 3.91 -13.59 8.58
N GLY A 210 5.16 -14.04 8.59
CA GLY A 210 5.49 -15.44 8.81
C GLY A 210 5.36 -15.87 10.27
N PHE A 211 5.76 -17.10 10.54
CA PHE A 211 5.95 -17.59 11.89
C PHE A 211 7.39 -18.01 12.10
N GLU A 212 7.90 -17.82 13.31
CA GLU A 212 9.23 -18.32 13.62
C GLU A 212 9.20 -19.84 13.67
N THR A 213 9.87 -20.47 12.72
CA THR A 213 10.10 -21.89 12.76
C THR A 213 11.14 -22.21 13.83
N LEU A 214 10.97 -23.34 14.55
CA LEU A 214 11.95 -23.91 15.49
C LEU A 214 13.28 -24.34 14.80
N GLY A 215 13.52 -23.90 13.56
CA GLY A 215 14.37 -24.55 12.56
C GLY A 215 15.87 -24.24 12.62
N ALA A 216 16.31 -23.24 13.39
CA ALA A 216 17.71 -22.79 13.39
C ALA A 216 18.36 -22.82 14.77
N GLY A 217 18.38 -23.98 15.42
CA GLY A 217 19.10 -24.19 16.68
C GLY A 217 18.58 -23.41 17.89
N ASN A 218 17.54 -22.57 17.72
CA ASN A 218 16.78 -21.94 18.78
C ASN A 218 15.57 -22.82 19.13
N PRO A 219 15.59 -23.54 20.27
CA PRO A 219 14.46 -24.35 20.69
C PRO A 219 13.23 -23.53 21.11
N ASP A 220 13.39 -22.22 21.29
CA ASP A 220 12.35 -21.36 21.87
C ASP A 220 11.59 -20.55 20.80
N ALA A 221 12.02 -20.53 19.52
CA ALA A 221 11.39 -19.74 18.44
C ALA A 221 11.17 -18.25 18.79
N GLU A 222 12.19 -17.64 19.41
CA GLU A 222 12.22 -16.23 19.85
C GLU A 222 13.46 -15.49 19.31
N ASN A 223 13.63 -15.48 17.98
CA ASN A 223 14.72 -14.81 17.27
C ASN A 223 14.37 -13.36 16.90
N LEU A 224 13.09 -13.03 16.71
CA LEU A 224 12.62 -11.69 16.37
C LEU A 224 12.71 -10.78 17.59
N VAL A 225 13.42 -9.68 17.42
CA VAL A 225 13.62 -8.65 18.44
C VAL A 225 12.99 -7.36 17.95
N VAL A 226 11.84 -7.02 18.50
CA VAL A 226 11.13 -5.77 18.19
C VAL A 226 11.60 -4.66 19.12
N VAL A 227 12.41 -3.76 18.58
CA VAL A 227 12.91 -2.58 19.28
C VAL A 227 11.78 -1.57 19.41
N THR A 228 11.41 -1.24 20.65
CA THR A 228 10.39 -0.22 20.93
C THR A 228 11.04 1.13 21.26
N GLN A 229 10.23 2.20 21.27
CA GLN A 229 10.69 3.52 21.71
C GLN A 229 11.32 3.49 23.10
N GLN A 230 10.85 2.63 24.00
CA GLN A 230 11.35 2.56 25.38
C GLN A 230 12.82 2.10 25.48
N TYR A 231 13.36 1.45 24.44
CA TYR A 231 14.77 1.07 24.39
C TYR A 231 15.69 2.31 24.32
N PHE A 232 15.15 3.47 23.91
CA PHE A 232 15.87 4.73 23.79
C PHE A 232 15.80 5.61 25.05
N GLN A 233 15.21 5.12 26.16
CA GLN A 233 15.06 5.90 27.39
C GLN A 233 16.38 6.38 28.01
N SER A 234 17.49 5.69 27.71
CA SER A 234 18.84 6.05 28.15
C SER A 234 19.49 7.13 27.26
N ASN A 235 18.76 7.65 26.26
CA ASN A 235 19.22 8.65 25.30
C ASN A 235 20.50 8.23 24.57
N THR A 236 20.57 6.94 24.21
CA THR A 236 21.71 6.36 23.49
C THR A 236 21.94 7.09 22.17
N ASN A 237 23.21 7.41 21.90
CA ASN A 237 23.63 8.24 20.77
C ASN A 237 22.94 9.63 20.68
N GLY A 238 22.29 10.09 21.76
CA GLY A 238 21.53 11.35 21.76
C GLY A 238 20.20 11.27 21.01
N ILE A 239 19.68 10.07 20.76
CA ILE A 239 18.36 9.87 20.17
C ILE A 239 17.29 9.94 21.27
N ASP A 240 16.42 10.94 21.16
CA ASP A 240 15.29 11.14 22.06
C ASP A 240 14.22 10.04 21.83
N GLN A 241 13.86 9.32 22.90
CA GLN A 241 12.83 8.28 22.89
C GLN A 241 11.52 8.73 22.23
N SER A 242 11.11 9.99 22.43
CA SER A 242 9.85 10.50 21.87
C SER A 242 9.92 10.87 20.39
N LYS A 243 11.12 10.86 19.81
CA LYS A 243 11.39 11.31 18.43
C LYS A 243 11.92 10.21 17.51
N VAL A 244 12.17 9.01 18.04
CA VAL A 244 12.56 7.87 17.20
C VAL A 244 11.38 7.47 16.33
N SER A 245 11.62 7.39 15.02
CA SER A 245 10.61 7.06 14.02
C SER A 245 10.57 5.57 13.73
N ASP A 246 9.44 5.09 13.22
CA ASP A 246 9.22 3.66 12.95
C ASP A 246 10.23 3.04 11.98
N ASP A 247 10.78 3.78 11.03
CA ASP A 247 11.83 3.27 10.15
C ASP A 247 13.16 3.01 10.90
N VAL A 248 13.49 3.85 11.89
CA VAL A 248 14.63 3.64 12.77
C VAL A 248 14.38 2.43 13.67
N LEU A 249 13.15 2.28 14.20
CA LEU A 249 12.76 1.12 14.99
C LEU A 249 12.80 -0.17 14.17
N GLY A 250 12.27 -0.16 12.94
CA GLY A 250 12.32 -1.27 11.99
C GLY A 250 13.74 -1.68 11.64
N PHE A 251 14.60 -0.72 11.29
CA PHE A 251 16.02 -1.00 11.03
C PHE A 251 16.73 -1.59 12.25
N CYS A 252 16.55 -1.01 13.44
CA CYS A 252 17.19 -1.52 14.65
C CYS A 252 16.67 -2.91 15.03
N SER A 253 15.37 -3.17 14.83
CA SER A 253 14.74 -4.48 15.06
C SER A 253 15.34 -5.54 14.13
N LEU A 254 15.41 -5.25 12.83
CA LEU A 254 16.01 -6.14 11.84
C LEU A 254 17.47 -6.49 12.20
N VAL A 255 18.31 -5.48 12.45
CA VAL A 255 19.73 -5.71 12.76
C VAL A 255 19.92 -6.44 14.09
N LEU A 256 19.16 -6.10 15.14
CA LEU A 256 19.27 -6.77 16.43
C LEU A 256 18.79 -8.23 16.38
N SER A 257 17.75 -8.52 15.59
CA SER A 257 17.23 -9.88 15.43
C SER A 257 18.31 -10.80 14.85
N TYR A 258 18.95 -10.39 13.74
CA TYR A 258 20.10 -11.13 13.19
C TYR A 258 21.28 -11.17 14.17
N ALA A 259 21.63 -10.04 14.79
CA ALA A 259 22.79 -9.96 15.67
C ALA A 259 22.66 -10.84 16.92
N LYS A 260 21.49 -10.86 17.56
CA LYS A 260 21.20 -11.73 18.70
C LYS A 260 21.01 -13.19 18.26
N GLY A 261 20.51 -13.43 17.06
CA GLY A 261 20.42 -14.78 16.46
C GLY A 261 21.77 -15.51 16.39
N ALA A 262 22.88 -14.78 16.25
CA ALA A 262 24.24 -15.34 16.29
C ALA A 262 24.65 -15.98 17.64
N LYS A 263 23.80 -15.94 18.67
CA LYS A 263 23.97 -16.77 19.88
C LYS A 263 23.76 -18.26 19.59
N TYR A 264 22.96 -18.58 18.57
CA TYR A 264 22.64 -19.95 18.18
C TYR A 264 23.63 -20.47 17.14
N PRO A 265 24.19 -21.68 17.34
CA PRO A 265 25.11 -22.25 16.38
C PRO A 265 24.37 -22.65 15.09
N LEU A 266 24.95 -22.28 13.94
CA LEU A 266 24.52 -22.77 12.64
C LEU A 266 25.07 -24.18 12.41
N ALA A 267 24.29 -25.05 11.77
CA ALA A 267 24.85 -26.25 11.16
C ALA A 267 25.81 -25.86 10.00
N PRO A 268 26.71 -26.77 9.56
CA PRO A 268 27.75 -26.44 8.58
C PRO A 268 27.27 -25.78 7.28
N ASP A 269 26.05 -26.09 6.84
CA ASP A 269 25.45 -25.62 5.59
C ASP A 269 24.18 -24.76 5.84
N GLN A 270 23.99 -24.27 7.07
CA GLN A 270 22.84 -23.42 7.40
C GLN A 270 23.19 -21.94 7.31
N SER A 271 22.35 -21.20 6.59
CA SER A 271 22.40 -19.73 6.52
C SER A 271 21.65 -19.10 7.71
N PRO A 272 22.09 -17.91 8.19
CA PRO A 272 21.32 -17.09 9.13
C PRO A 272 19.90 -16.75 8.64
N LYS A 273 19.59 -16.95 7.35
CA LYS A 273 18.26 -16.74 6.79
C LYS A 273 17.17 -17.56 7.46
N LEU A 274 17.53 -18.71 8.03
CA LEU A 274 16.61 -19.60 8.73
C LEU A 274 16.21 -19.07 10.11
N MET A 275 16.78 -17.96 10.58
CA MET A 275 16.50 -17.41 11.90
C MET A 275 15.29 -16.47 11.91
N LEU A 276 14.95 -15.87 10.77
CA LEU A 276 13.94 -14.81 10.69
C LEU A 276 13.07 -14.98 9.44
N THR A 277 11.79 -14.66 9.61
CA THR A 277 10.77 -14.59 8.56
C THR A 277 11.02 -13.41 7.61
N PHE A 278 11.65 -12.34 8.10
CA PHE A 278 11.96 -11.12 7.35
C PHE A 278 13.40 -11.12 6.83
N MET A 279 13.63 -11.72 5.66
CA MET A 279 14.96 -11.78 5.08
C MET A 279 15.24 -10.59 4.14
N PRO A 280 16.29 -9.78 4.40
CA PRO A 280 16.65 -8.71 3.49
C PRO A 280 17.35 -9.28 2.25
N ARG A 281 16.77 -9.04 1.06
CA ARG A 281 17.41 -9.33 -0.23
C ARG A 281 18.32 -8.19 -0.68
N THR A 282 18.02 -6.97 -0.25
CA THR A 282 18.92 -5.81 -0.32
C THR A 282 19.94 -5.83 0.82
N GLU A 283 21.20 -5.50 0.53
CA GLU A 283 22.27 -5.50 1.54
C GLU A 283 22.13 -4.37 2.59
N PHE A 284 22.70 -4.57 3.78
CA PHE A 284 22.44 -3.72 4.95
C PHE A 284 23.01 -2.30 4.83
N ASN A 285 24.05 -2.04 4.03
CA ASN A 285 24.52 -0.66 3.82
C ASN A 285 23.46 0.19 3.12
N THR A 286 22.77 -0.36 2.12
CA THR A 286 21.70 0.28 1.36
C THR A 286 20.47 0.47 2.23
N ILE A 287 20.08 -0.56 3.01
CA ILE A 287 19.00 -0.43 4.00
C ILE A 287 19.32 0.70 4.99
N PHE A 288 20.54 0.74 5.53
CA PHE A 288 20.96 1.77 6.48
C PHE A 288 20.92 3.18 5.87
N GLN A 289 21.14 3.38 4.56
CA GLN A 289 21.05 4.72 3.95
C GLN A 289 19.67 5.38 4.11
N GLN A 290 18.61 4.58 4.28
CA GLN A 290 17.26 5.06 4.52
C GLN A 290 17.15 5.82 5.85
N VAL A 291 17.86 5.33 6.88
CA VAL A 291 17.78 5.83 8.27
C VAL A 291 19.04 6.57 8.74
N LYS A 292 20.14 6.53 7.97
CA LYS A 292 21.46 7.07 8.38
C LYS A 292 21.42 8.50 8.90
N SER A 293 20.60 9.37 8.33
CA SER A 293 20.50 10.77 8.80
C SER A 293 19.80 10.93 10.14
N LYS A 294 19.07 9.92 10.59
CA LYS A 294 18.29 9.88 11.85
C LYS A 294 19.07 9.19 12.98
N ILE A 295 20.15 8.47 12.65
CA ILE A 295 21.01 7.75 13.60
C ILE A 295 22.36 8.46 13.70
N PRO A 296 22.53 9.41 14.63
CA PRO A 296 23.84 10.01 14.91
C PRO A 296 24.79 9.01 15.58
N GLY A 297 26.09 9.30 15.52
CA GLY A 297 27.12 8.57 16.26
C GLY A 297 27.53 7.23 15.65
N ASP A 298 28.12 6.37 16.49
CA ASP A 298 28.57 5.03 16.11
C ASP A 298 27.41 4.04 16.15
N LEU A 299 27.17 3.34 15.03
CA LEU A 299 26.04 2.43 14.90
C LEU A 299 26.16 1.23 15.84
N PHE A 300 27.36 0.70 16.05
CA PHE A 300 27.58 -0.39 16.99
C PHE A 300 27.33 0.06 18.43
N ALA A 301 27.77 1.25 18.84
CA ALA A 301 27.48 1.79 20.17
C ALA A 301 25.96 1.89 20.43
N LEU A 302 25.19 2.32 19.42
CA LEU A 302 23.73 2.32 19.50
C LEU A 302 23.21 0.89 19.73
N LEU A 303 23.48 -0.02 18.81
CA LEU A 303 22.92 -1.38 18.84
C LEU A 303 23.41 -2.18 20.06
N ASN A 304 24.65 -1.99 20.52
CA ASN A 304 25.17 -2.63 21.73
C ASN A 304 24.45 -2.13 22.99
N SER A 305 23.97 -0.88 23.01
CA SER A 305 23.12 -0.38 24.09
C SER A 305 21.68 -0.89 23.95
N LEU A 306 21.12 -0.93 22.74
CA LEU A 306 19.75 -1.42 22.52
C LEU A 306 19.66 -2.93 22.81
N ALA A 307 20.72 -3.70 22.55
CA ALA A 307 20.81 -5.12 22.88
C ALA A 307 20.69 -5.41 24.38
N CYS A 308 20.89 -4.41 25.25
CA CYS A 308 20.68 -4.54 26.70
C CYS A 308 19.23 -4.70 27.12
N TYR A 309 18.29 -4.53 26.19
CA TYR A 309 16.88 -4.58 26.48
C TYR A 309 16.23 -5.82 25.85
N LYS A 310 15.20 -6.31 26.53
CA LYS A 310 14.23 -7.27 26.02
C LYS A 310 12.84 -6.86 26.51
N THR A 311 11.81 -7.29 25.80
CA THR A 311 10.42 -7.07 26.21
C THR A 311 9.83 -8.41 26.60
N GLU A 312 9.42 -8.58 27.86
CA GLU A 312 8.76 -9.79 28.36
C GLU A 312 7.41 -9.37 28.97
N ASP A 313 6.33 -10.06 28.61
CA ASP A 313 4.96 -9.76 29.07
C ASP A 313 4.56 -8.28 28.90
N GLY A 314 5.00 -7.66 27.80
CA GLY A 314 4.78 -6.23 27.51
C GLY A 314 5.59 -5.26 28.38
N SER A 315 6.44 -5.77 29.27
CA SER A 315 7.29 -4.99 30.16
C SER A 315 8.73 -4.95 29.66
N LEU A 316 9.34 -3.77 29.72
CA LEU A 316 10.74 -3.59 29.33
C LEU A 316 11.68 -4.02 30.45
N GLU A 317 12.60 -4.92 30.15
CA GLU A 317 13.58 -5.45 31.10
C GLU A 317 15.02 -5.32 30.59
N VAL A 318 15.97 -5.49 31.52
CA VAL A 318 17.38 -5.67 31.15
C VAL A 318 17.58 -7.10 30.70
N ASP A 319 18.09 -7.26 29.49
CA ASP A 319 18.55 -8.54 28.97
C ASP A 319 19.87 -8.92 29.66
N ASN A 320 19.76 -9.79 30.67
CA ASN A 320 20.87 -10.22 31.51
C ASN A 320 21.92 -11.06 30.75
N ASP A 321 21.59 -11.56 29.55
CA ASP A 321 22.57 -12.25 28.71
C ASP A 321 23.63 -11.27 28.21
N TYR A 322 23.25 -10.03 27.89
CA TYR A 322 24.13 -9.02 27.29
C TYR A 322 24.50 -7.88 28.23
N CYS A 323 23.70 -7.62 29.26
CA CYS A 323 23.88 -6.45 30.12
C CYS A 323 23.57 -6.75 31.59
N SER A 324 23.83 -5.76 32.42
CA SER A 324 23.54 -5.73 33.85
C SER A 324 23.05 -4.33 34.24
N GLY A 325 22.77 -4.08 35.51
CA GLY A 325 22.31 -2.77 35.98
C GLY A 325 20.79 -2.64 35.97
N SER A 326 20.27 -1.44 35.68
CA SER A 326 18.83 -1.15 35.68
C SER A 326 18.35 -0.75 34.28
N VAL A 327 17.05 -0.84 34.05
CA VAL A 327 16.39 -0.44 32.78
C VAL A 327 16.76 1.01 32.39
N THR A 328 16.86 1.92 33.35
CA THR A 328 17.25 3.33 33.11
C THR A 328 18.75 3.54 32.89
N LYS A 329 19.60 2.58 33.29
CA LYS A 329 21.07 2.65 33.23
C LYS A 329 21.65 1.25 33.00
N PRO A 330 21.42 0.64 31.83
CA PRO A 330 21.98 -0.65 31.54
C PRO A 330 23.50 -0.54 31.37
N VAL A 331 24.21 -1.59 31.75
CA VAL A 331 25.66 -1.69 31.64
C VAL A 331 26.00 -2.93 30.82
N SER A 332 26.51 -2.72 29.60
CA SER A 332 26.93 -3.81 28.72
C SER A 332 28.02 -4.66 29.36
N ASN A 333 27.88 -5.99 29.26
CA ASN A 333 28.91 -6.95 29.65
C ASN A 333 29.85 -7.32 28.48
N ASN A 334 29.72 -6.64 27.33
CA ASN A 334 30.46 -6.84 26.07
C ASN A 334 30.22 -8.17 25.34
N LYS A 335 29.29 -9.03 25.79
CA LYS A 335 29.02 -10.30 25.09
C LYS A 335 28.37 -10.10 23.72
N PHE A 336 27.49 -9.11 23.56
CA PHE A 336 26.81 -8.84 22.29
C PHE A 336 27.81 -8.66 21.13
N GLY A 337 28.83 -7.82 21.31
CA GLY A 337 29.88 -7.64 20.29
C GLY A 337 30.77 -8.86 20.07
N GLY A 338 30.77 -9.82 20.99
CA GLY A 338 31.53 -11.08 20.88
C GLY A 338 30.80 -12.18 20.09
N LEU A 339 29.52 -12.01 19.80
CA LEU A 339 28.75 -12.95 18.97
C LEU A 339 29.33 -13.02 17.55
N ALA A 340 29.15 -14.17 16.90
CA ALA A 340 29.61 -14.39 15.54
C ALA A 340 28.85 -15.53 14.88
N PHE A 341 28.49 -15.35 13.62
CA PHE A 341 28.12 -16.47 12.76
C PHE A 341 29.37 -17.22 12.32
N LYS A 342 29.28 -18.54 12.30
CA LYS A 342 30.37 -19.45 11.95
C LYS A 342 29.79 -20.65 11.21
N ASN A 343 30.39 -20.96 10.07
CA ASN A 343 30.18 -22.23 9.38
C ASN A 343 31.56 -22.87 9.09
N SER A 344 31.60 -23.88 8.23
CA SER A 344 32.85 -24.57 7.88
C SER A 344 33.81 -23.73 7.04
N ALA A 345 33.32 -22.72 6.31
CA ALA A 345 34.06 -21.97 5.29
C ALA A 345 34.40 -20.52 5.72
N ALA A 346 33.55 -19.89 6.53
CA ALA A 346 33.59 -18.47 6.84
C ALA A 346 33.13 -18.18 8.28
N SER A 347 33.41 -16.97 8.74
CA SER A 347 32.86 -16.42 9.98
C SER A 347 32.73 -14.91 9.88
N VAL A 348 31.67 -14.37 10.46
CA VAL A 348 31.47 -12.93 10.62
C VAL A 348 31.18 -12.61 12.08
N ASN A 349 31.95 -11.70 12.66
CA ASN A 349 31.72 -11.17 14.00
C ASN A 349 30.69 -10.04 13.96
N ILE A 350 29.74 -10.04 14.90
CA ILE A 350 28.64 -9.08 14.96
C ILE A 350 29.12 -7.64 15.11
N LYS A 351 30.13 -7.38 15.94
CA LYS A 351 30.69 -6.04 16.09
C LYS A 351 31.32 -5.56 14.78
N THR A 352 32.16 -6.39 14.16
CA THR A 352 32.80 -6.04 12.88
C THR A 352 31.77 -5.79 11.79
N TRP A 353 30.74 -6.62 11.69
CA TRP A 353 29.65 -6.45 10.73
C TRP A 353 28.92 -5.12 10.93
N ILE A 354 28.41 -4.86 12.14
CA ILE A 354 27.63 -3.65 12.43
C ILE A 354 28.48 -2.39 12.25
N GLN A 355 29.76 -2.40 12.63
CA GLN A 355 30.67 -1.27 12.41
C GLN A 355 30.97 -1.04 10.93
N GLY A 356 30.89 -2.09 10.09
CA GLY A 356 31.05 -2.01 8.66
C GLY A 356 29.86 -1.36 7.95
N ILE A 357 28.65 -1.49 8.49
CA ILE A 357 27.42 -0.92 7.90
C ILE A 357 27.54 0.60 7.80
N GLY A 358 27.41 1.12 6.57
CA GLY A 358 27.42 2.55 6.28
C GLY A 358 28.81 3.19 6.18
N SER A 359 29.89 2.39 6.26
CA SER A 359 31.29 2.80 6.09
C SER A 359 31.62 3.26 4.66
N GLY A 360 30.76 2.94 3.68
CA GLY A 360 30.78 3.55 2.35
C GLY A 360 31.81 2.98 1.39
N THR A 361 32.26 1.73 1.58
CA THR A 361 33.20 1.07 0.66
C THR A 361 32.55 0.70 -0.68
N GLY A 362 31.22 0.71 -0.79
CA GLY A 362 30.49 0.28 -1.99
C GLY A 362 30.41 -1.24 -2.14
N ASP A 363 30.97 -1.98 -1.20
CA ASP A 363 30.96 -3.44 -1.15
C ASP A 363 29.74 -3.95 -0.35
N LYS A 364 29.39 -5.24 -0.57
CA LYS A 364 28.43 -5.96 0.27
C LYS A 364 28.83 -5.88 1.75
N ASP A 365 27.85 -5.78 2.65
CA ASP A 365 28.14 -5.85 4.08
C ASP A 365 28.66 -7.25 4.48
N ALA A 366 29.36 -7.32 5.61
CA ALA A 366 30.05 -8.53 6.02
C ALA A 366 29.12 -9.74 6.29
N LEU A 367 27.84 -9.52 6.61
CA LEU A 367 26.88 -10.61 6.76
C LEU A 367 26.48 -11.16 5.39
N SER A 368 26.23 -10.30 4.40
CA SER A 368 26.02 -10.74 3.02
C SER A 368 27.21 -11.51 2.45
N VAL A 369 28.44 -11.06 2.71
CA VAL A 369 29.65 -11.79 2.29
C VAL A 369 29.79 -13.14 3.00
N PHE A 370 29.39 -13.22 4.27
CA PHE A 370 29.35 -14.50 4.97
C PHE A 370 28.31 -15.44 4.36
N ASP A 371 27.13 -14.93 4.03
CA ASP A 371 26.03 -15.71 3.47
C ASP A 371 26.31 -16.24 2.06
N GLU A 372 27.09 -15.51 1.26
CA GLU A 372 27.62 -15.97 -0.04
C GLU A 372 28.46 -17.25 0.07
N SER A 373 29.06 -17.54 1.23
CA SER A 373 29.77 -18.81 1.44
C SER A 373 28.83 -20.02 1.58
N ILE A 374 27.51 -19.79 1.55
CA ILE A 374 26.47 -20.80 1.76
C ILE A 374 25.54 -20.83 0.55
N ASP A 375 24.76 -19.75 0.35
CA ASP A 375 23.79 -19.62 -0.75
C ASP A 375 23.53 -18.17 -1.21
N GLY A 376 24.08 -17.18 -0.52
CA GLY A 376 24.01 -15.77 -0.91
C GLY A 376 22.61 -15.15 -0.89
N SER A 377 21.66 -15.71 -0.13
CA SER A 377 20.30 -15.20 -0.03
C SER A 377 20.21 -13.81 0.63
N ILE A 378 20.94 -13.58 1.72
CA ILE A 378 20.95 -12.34 2.50
C ILE A 378 21.76 -11.27 1.79
N GLY A 379 21.09 -10.20 1.35
CA GLY A 379 21.72 -9.16 0.53
C GLY A 379 22.20 -9.65 -0.84
N GLY A 380 21.66 -10.78 -1.31
CA GLY A 380 22.01 -11.37 -2.61
C GLY A 380 21.80 -10.41 -3.79
N LEU A 381 20.80 -9.53 -3.68
CA LEU A 381 20.48 -8.52 -4.69
C LEU A 381 21.32 -7.24 -4.53
N LYS A 382 22.35 -7.25 -3.68
CA LYS A 382 23.28 -6.12 -3.50
C LYS A 382 22.49 -4.86 -3.14
N THR A 383 22.77 -3.74 -3.82
CA THR A 383 22.14 -2.44 -3.59
C THR A 383 20.79 -2.27 -4.28
N ALA A 384 20.19 -3.34 -4.79
CA ALA A 384 18.91 -3.28 -5.48
C ALA A 384 17.82 -2.71 -4.57
N THR A 385 16.99 -1.84 -5.15
CA THR A 385 15.79 -1.27 -4.54
C THR A 385 14.76 -1.09 -5.62
N GLU A 386 13.48 -1.12 -5.27
CA GLU A 386 12.39 -0.79 -6.18
C GLU A 386 11.54 0.33 -5.58
N LYS A 387 10.77 0.99 -6.44
CA LYS A 387 9.78 1.97 -6.00
C LYS A 387 8.62 1.25 -5.35
N MET A 388 8.00 1.90 -4.36
CA MET A 388 6.69 1.47 -3.87
C MET A 388 5.62 1.64 -4.96
N TYR A 389 4.57 0.82 -4.89
CA TYR A 389 3.41 0.91 -5.77
C TYR A 389 2.81 2.32 -5.71
N ASN A 390 2.49 2.89 -6.88
CA ASN A 390 1.97 4.26 -7.06
C ASN A 390 2.80 5.36 -6.35
N SER A 391 4.12 5.15 -6.23
CA SER A 391 5.02 6.08 -5.57
C SER A 391 6.37 6.16 -6.27
N GLN A 392 7.11 7.25 -6.05
CA GLN A 392 8.50 7.39 -6.50
C GLN A 392 9.52 7.07 -5.39
N ARG A 393 9.04 6.68 -4.21
CA ARG A 393 9.91 6.31 -3.08
C ARG A 393 10.52 4.94 -3.33
N SER A 394 11.85 4.89 -3.46
CA SER A 394 12.60 3.64 -3.54
C SER A 394 12.83 3.04 -2.15
N VAL A 395 12.53 1.76 -2.00
CA VAL A 395 12.64 0.99 -0.76
C VAL A 395 13.41 -0.31 -0.98
N PRO A 396 14.00 -0.90 0.07
CA PRO A 396 14.68 -2.18 -0.04
C PRO A 396 13.73 -3.33 -0.38
N LEU A 397 14.30 -4.42 -0.88
CA LEU A 397 13.63 -5.69 -1.18
C LEU A 397 13.80 -6.66 -0.01
N PHE A 398 12.69 -7.28 0.38
CA PHE A 398 12.64 -8.30 1.42
C PHE A 398 11.97 -9.54 0.87
N GLU A 399 12.47 -10.70 1.31
CA GLU A 399 11.81 -11.98 1.16
C GLU A 399 11.14 -12.35 2.49
N PHE A 400 9.84 -12.57 2.44
CA PHE A 400 8.99 -12.98 3.55
C PHE A 400 8.85 -14.49 3.50
N ARG A 401 9.24 -15.14 4.59
CA ARG A 401 9.46 -16.60 4.68
C ARG A 401 8.63 -17.19 5.80
N ASP A 402 8.50 -18.51 5.79
CA ASP A 402 7.70 -19.27 6.76
C ASP A 402 6.27 -18.71 6.87
N LEU A 403 5.64 -18.45 5.71
CA LEU A 403 4.31 -17.85 5.65
C LEU A 403 3.23 -18.84 6.11
N TYR A 404 2.18 -18.34 6.74
CA TYR A 404 1.12 -19.19 7.28
C TYR A 404 0.34 -19.91 6.17
N GLY A 405 0.04 -21.19 6.43
CA GLY A 405 -0.99 -21.94 5.72
C GLY A 405 -0.56 -22.67 4.46
N SER A 406 0.75 -22.91 4.25
CA SER A 406 1.38 -23.68 3.15
C SER A 406 0.41 -23.96 2.00
N PRO A 407 0.19 -23.00 1.08
CA PRO A 407 -0.91 -23.06 0.14
C PRO A 407 -0.91 -24.36 -0.65
N LYS A 408 -2.09 -24.95 -0.77
CA LYS A 408 -2.30 -26.06 -1.70
C LYS A 408 -2.18 -25.55 -3.13
N VAL A 409 -1.90 -26.45 -4.06
CA VAL A 409 -1.83 -26.12 -5.49
C VAL A 409 -3.08 -25.38 -5.97
N THR A 410 -4.27 -25.76 -5.49
CA THR A 410 -5.53 -25.07 -5.85
C THR A 410 -5.64 -23.64 -5.33
N ASP A 411 -4.85 -23.28 -4.33
CA ASP A 411 -4.90 -21.98 -3.66
C ASP A 411 -3.83 -21.00 -4.17
N PHE A 412 -2.93 -21.41 -5.08
CA PHE A 412 -1.84 -20.55 -5.57
C PHE A 412 -2.32 -19.22 -6.16
N GLU A 413 -3.37 -19.24 -6.99
CA GLU A 413 -3.95 -18.03 -7.58
C GLU A 413 -4.45 -17.06 -6.50
N LYS A 414 -5.24 -17.59 -5.56
CA LYS A 414 -5.82 -16.82 -4.46
C LYS A 414 -4.73 -16.27 -3.54
N PHE A 415 -3.76 -17.11 -3.17
CA PHE A 415 -2.63 -16.73 -2.34
C PHE A 415 -1.86 -15.56 -2.97
N MET A 416 -1.47 -15.68 -4.24
CA MET A 416 -0.72 -14.61 -4.92
C MET A 416 -1.56 -13.33 -5.14
N GLY A 417 -2.87 -13.45 -5.34
CA GLY A 417 -3.76 -12.29 -5.38
C GLY A 417 -3.85 -11.55 -4.04
N ASN A 418 -3.91 -12.30 -2.93
CA ASN A 418 -3.90 -11.74 -1.58
C ASN A 418 -2.55 -11.10 -1.24
N VAL A 419 -1.44 -11.71 -1.65
CA VAL A 419 -0.09 -11.13 -1.52
C VAL A 419 -0.01 -9.79 -2.27
N ASP A 420 -0.46 -9.73 -3.52
CA ASP A 420 -0.47 -8.49 -4.31
C ASP A 420 -1.28 -7.39 -3.61
N THR A 421 -2.43 -7.75 -3.05
CA THR A 421 -3.29 -6.82 -2.31
C THR A 421 -2.60 -6.32 -1.03
N ALA A 422 -2.02 -7.22 -0.23
CA ALA A 422 -1.30 -6.86 0.99
C ALA A 422 -0.10 -5.93 0.73
N VAL A 423 0.67 -6.16 -0.35
CA VAL A 423 1.76 -5.25 -0.74
C VAL A 423 1.23 -3.88 -1.14
N GLN A 424 0.12 -3.80 -1.88
CA GLN A 424 -0.52 -2.53 -2.23
C GLN A 424 -0.99 -1.77 -0.99
N ASP A 425 -1.62 -2.46 -0.05
CA ASP A 425 -2.18 -1.85 1.17
C ASP A 425 -1.07 -1.34 2.10
N LEU A 426 0.00 -2.12 2.29
CA LEU A 426 1.18 -1.66 3.02
C LEU A 426 1.84 -0.46 2.32
N HIS A 427 1.94 -0.48 0.99
CA HIS A 427 2.48 0.66 0.25
C HIS A 427 1.63 1.92 0.39
N LYS A 428 0.30 1.79 0.32
CA LYS A 428 -0.65 2.89 0.50
C LYS A 428 -0.57 3.46 1.91
N THR A 429 -0.60 2.59 2.92
CA THR A 429 -0.57 2.95 4.35
C THR A 429 0.70 3.72 4.69
N PHE A 430 1.86 3.27 4.21
CA PHE A 430 3.16 3.86 4.54
C PHE A 430 3.70 4.83 3.47
N ALA A 431 2.87 5.26 2.51
CA ALA A 431 3.27 6.18 1.44
C ALA A 431 3.75 7.54 1.97
N LYS A 432 3.17 8.03 3.07
CA LYS A 432 3.43 9.36 3.65
C LYS A 432 4.45 9.36 4.80
N ALA A 433 5.08 8.24 5.10
CA ALA A 433 6.01 8.15 6.23
C ALA A 433 7.20 9.13 6.08
N PRO A 434 7.78 9.66 7.17
CA PRO A 434 8.77 10.75 7.12
C PRO A 434 10.05 10.39 6.33
N GLN A 435 10.21 10.99 5.15
CA GLN A 435 11.34 10.74 4.26
C GLN A 435 12.59 11.56 4.63
N ARG A 436 13.77 11.03 4.28
CA ARG A 436 14.99 11.83 4.17
C ARG A 436 14.74 12.91 3.10
N LYS A 437 14.80 14.19 3.49
CA LYS A 437 14.77 15.29 2.51
C LYS A 437 15.88 15.06 1.49
N LYS A 438 15.51 14.91 0.21
CA LYS A 438 16.45 14.75 -0.90
C LYS A 438 17.41 15.94 -0.83
N ARG A 439 18.70 15.67 -0.63
CA ARG A 439 19.72 16.73 -0.69
C ARG A 439 19.93 16.99 -2.18
N ASP A 440 19.68 18.21 -2.64
CA ASP A 440 19.99 18.58 -4.03
C ASP A 440 21.47 18.30 -4.28
N VAL A 441 21.75 17.33 -5.15
CA VAL A 441 23.11 17.04 -5.59
C VAL A 441 23.48 18.14 -6.58
N PRO A 442 24.54 18.93 -6.33
CA PRO A 442 24.92 20.00 -7.23
C PRO A 442 25.21 19.44 -8.63
N ALA A 443 24.68 20.09 -9.68
CA ALA A 443 24.86 19.71 -11.08
C ALA A 443 26.34 19.61 -11.50
N SER A 444 27.25 20.20 -10.73
CA SER A 444 28.71 20.09 -10.91
C SER A 444 29.26 18.67 -10.75
N CYS A 445 28.51 17.73 -10.15
CA CYS A 445 28.92 16.33 -10.04
C CYS A 445 28.72 15.51 -11.33
N PHE A 446 28.03 16.06 -12.34
CA PHE A 446 27.73 15.37 -13.60
C PHE A 446 28.57 15.85 -14.80
N ALA A 447 29.49 16.80 -14.60
CA ALA A 447 30.34 17.29 -15.67
C ALA A 447 31.68 16.52 -15.72
N THR A 448 31.71 15.41 -16.47
CA THR A 448 32.98 14.87 -17.00
C THR A 448 33.13 15.31 -18.46
N GLY A 449 34.23 16.01 -18.73
CA GLY A 449 34.45 16.77 -19.94
C GLY A 449 34.70 15.92 -21.18
N ALA A 450 34.11 16.36 -22.29
CA ALA A 450 34.53 16.02 -23.63
C ALA A 450 35.25 17.22 -24.25
N ALA A 451 36.56 17.10 -24.48
CA ALA A 451 37.25 17.85 -25.52
C ALA A 451 38.58 17.18 -25.89
N ILE A 452 38.87 17.21 -27.20
CA ILE A 452 40.11 16.85 -27.93
C ILE A 452 40.20 15.35 -28.29
N GLY A 453 40.33 14.92 -29.55
CA GLY A 453 40.53 15.61 -30.82
C GLY A 453 40.45 14.61 -31.98
N SER A 454 40.07 15.10 -33.16
CA SER A 454 39.83 14.35 -34.39
C SER A 454 41.14 14.03 -35.13
N SER A 455 41.27 12.83 -35.69
CA SER A 455 42.15 12.57 -36.84
C SER A 455 41.49 11.54 -37.78
N THR A 456 41.55 11.87 -39.06
CA THR A 456 40.82 11.28 -40.19
C THR A 456 41.54 10.07 -40.78
N SER A 457 40.78 9.03 -41.17
CA SER A 457 41.19 8.08 -42.20
C SER A 457 39.96 7.60 -42.98
N SER A 458 40.00 7.79 -44.29
CA SER A 458 38.90 7.61 -45.26
C SER A 458 39.00 6.27 -46.00
N VAL A 459 37.92 5.49 -46.03
CA VAL A 459 37.70 4.31 -46.91
C VAL A 459 36.21 4.26 -47.30
N PRO A 460 35.82 3.83 -48.53
CA PRO A 460 34.73 4.43 -49.30
C PRO A 460 33.33 3.80 -49.12
N ALA A 461 32.33 4.59 -49.53
CA ALA A 461 30.91 4.42 -49.34
C ALA A 461 30.31 3.13 -49.95
N SER A 462 29.67 2.36 -49.08
CA SER A 462 28.60 1.43 -49.44
C SER A 462 27.27 2.17 -49.34
N ILE A 463 26.47 2.12 -50.40
CA ILE A 463 25.16 2.78 -50.48
C ILE A 463 24.16 1.94 -49.68
N THR A 464 24.07 2.19 -48.38
CA THR A 464 23.05 1.59 -47.51
C THR A 464 21.71 2.27 -47.83
N PRO A 465 20.62 1.51 -48.08
CA PRO A 465 19.30 2.11 -48.25
C PRO A 465 18.94 2.92 -47.01
N ALA A 466 18.35 4.10 -47.21
CA ALA A 466 17.94 4.98 -46.12
C ALA A 466 17.03 4.21 -45.14
N PRO A 467 17.25 4.34 -43.82
CA PRO A 467 16.45 3.63 -42.83
C PRO A 467 14.98 4.00 -42.99
N THR A 468 14.11 2.98 -43.05
CA THR A 468 12.67 3.17 -42.99
C THR A 468 12.30 3.55 -41.56
N PRO A 469 11.59 4.67 -41.33
CA PRO A 469 11.21 5.08 -39.98
C PRO A 469 10.26 4.05 -39.35
N SER A 470 10.41 3.81 -38.05
CA SER A 470 9.50 2.94 -37.30
C SER A 470 8.37 3.81 -36.76
N CYS A 471 7.14 3.55 -37.22
CA CYS A 471 5.96 4.34 -36.86
C CYS A 471 4.86 3.46 -36.27
N GLU A 472 4.27 3.90 -35.16
CA GLU A 472 3.16 3.23 -34.48
C GLU A 472 1.87 4.04 -34.63
N LEU A 473 0.74 3.36 -34.89
CA LEU A 473 -0.58 3.99 -35.00
C LEU A 473 -1.21 4.09 -33.62
N HIS A 474 -1.53 5.31 -33.20
CA HIS A 474 -2.37 5.58 -32.05
C HIS A 474 -3.76 5.94 -32.56
N ASN A 475 -4.77 5.12 -32.22
CA ASN A 475 -6.15 5.39 -32.57
C ASN A 475 -6.72 6.53 -31.71
N GLU A 476 -7.85 7.09 -32.15
CA GLU A 476 -8.65 7.99 -31.31
C GLU A 476 -9.09 7.25 -30.04
N ASP A 477 -8.73 7.81 -28.88
CA ASP A 477 -9.04 7.29 -27.56
C ASP A 477 -9.36 8.49 -26.64
N PRO A 478 -10.64 8.88 -26.55
CA PRO A 478 -11.08 10.04 -25.77
C PRO A 478 -10.75 9.92 -24.27
N ASP A 479 -10.67 8.71 -23.72
CA ASP A 479 -10.39 8.47 -22.30
C ASP A 479 -8.92 8.77 -21.97
N GLN A 480 -8.02 8.71 -22.96
CA GLN A 480 -6.62 9.14 -22.85
C GLN A 480 -6.36 10.53 -23.43
N GLY A 481 -7.41 11.28 -23.79
CA GLY A 481 -7.30 12.62 -24.37
C GLY A 481 -6.79 12.65 -25.83
N ILE A 482 -6.84 11.51 -26.53
CA ILE A 482 -6.45 11.39 -27.93
C ILE A 482 -7.68 11.62 -28.81
N ASN A 483 -7.91 12.88 -29.19
CA ASN A 483 -9.11 13.29 -29.94
C ASN A 483 -9.01 13.09 -31.47
N GLN A 484 -7.88 12.59 -31.97
CA GLN A 484 -7.73 12.14 -33.36
C GLN A 484 -6.62 11.08 -33.44
N ALA A 485 -6.75 10.13 -34.35
CA ALA A 485 -5.69 9.15 -34.61
C ALA A 485 -4.42 9.82 -35.20
N PHE A 486 -3.25 9.31 -34.83
CA PHE A 486 -1.96 9.82 -35.31
C PHE A 486 -0.89 8.73 -35.36
N CYS A 487 0.22 9.02 -36.04
CA CYS A 487 1.38 8.15 -36.14
C CYS A 487 2.54 8.68 -35.31
N LEU A 488 3.10 7.86 -34.41
CA LEU A 488 4.32 8.18 -33.68
C LEU A 488 5.51 7.49 -34.32
N CYS A 489 6.33 8.27 -35.03
CA CYS A 489 7.53 7.80 -35.72
C CYS A 489 8.80 8.08 -34.91
N ASP A 490 9.73 7.12 -34.87
CA ASP A 490 11.04 7.22 -34.21
C ASP A 490 10.95 7.77 -32.77
N LYS A 491 9.88 7.37 -32.06
CA LYS A 491 9.55 7.69 -30.64
C LYS A 491 9.33 9.17 -30.31
N SER A 492 9.36 10.08 -31.28
CA SER A 492 9.30 11.53 -30.99
C SER A 492 8.65 12.40 -32.06
N ILE A 493 8.31 11.83 -33.22
CA ILE A 493 7.77 12.57 -34.35
C ILE A 493 6.32 12.17 -34.58
N THR A 494 5.41 13.10 -34.30
CA THR A 494 3.99 12.93 -34.58
C THR A 494 3.70 13.29 -36.04
N LEU A 495 3.09 12.37 -36.78
CA LEU A 495 2.61 12.58 -38.15
C LEU A 495 1.11 12.24 -38.22
N SER A 496 0.39 12.87 -39.15
CA SER A 496 -1.01 12.51 -39.41
C SER A 496 -1.10 11.08 -39.95
N VAL A 497 -2.25 10.42 -39.81
CA VAL A 497 -2.44 9.09 -40.42
C VAL A 497 -2.47 9.18 -41.94
N LEU A 498 -1.90 8.19 -42.64
CA LEU A 498 -1.96 8.13 -44.10
C LEU A 498 -3.37 7.69 -44.52
N PRO A 499 -4.02 8.40 -45.45
CA PRO A 499 -5.33 8.00 -45.96
C PRO A 499 -5.22 6.64 -46.66
N ALA A 500 -6.06 5.70 -46.21
CA ALA A 500 -6.13 4.35 -46.74
C ALA A 500 -6.50 4.35 -48.24
N THR A 501 -5.86 3.50 -49.04
CA THR A 501 -6.31 3.22 -50.41
C THR A 501 -7.59 2.37 -50.48
N SER A 502 -8.14 1.95 -49.33
CA SER A 502 -9.40 1.20 -49.21
C SER A 502 -10.12 1.59 -47.92
N ALA A 503 -11.45 1.66 -47.97
CA ALA A 503 -12.32 2.40 -47.04
C ALA A 503 -12.35 1.99 -45.54
N GLN A 504 -11.43 1.15 -45.02
CA GLN A 504 -11.47 0.69 -43.62
C GLN A 504 -10.09 0.35 -42.99
N SER A 505 -9.08 1.22 -43.11
CA SER A 505 -7.97 1.25 -42.11
C SER A 505 -7.00 2.40 -42.36
N GLU A 506 -6.93 3.33 -41.41
CA GLU A 506 -5.85 4.32 -41.33
C GLU A 506 -4.49 3.63 -41.13
N SER A 507 -3.40 4.19 -41.67
CA SER A 507 -2.08 3.53 -41.66
C SER A 507 -0.94 4.49 -41.31
N CYS A 508 0.07 3.97 -40.61
CA CYS A 508 1.32 4.67 -40.29
C CYS A 508 2.53 4.18 -41.09
N ALA A 509 2.30 3.57 -42.27
CA ALA A 509 3.35 3.00 -43.11
C ALA A 509 4.15 4.07 -43.90
N TYR A 510 4.79 5.00 -43.20
CA TYR A 510 5.65 6.01 -43.79
C TYR A 510 6.93 5.39 -44.37
N LYS A 511 7.15 5.54 -45.68
CA LYS A 511 8.40 5.12 -46.34
C LYS A 511 9.57 6.07 -46.09
N SER A 512 9.27 7.30 -45.69
CA SER A 512 10.23 8.35 -45.33
C SER A 512 9.51 9.45 -44.56
N ILE A 513 10.19 10.09 -43.61
CA ILE A 513 9.65 11.26 -42.90
C ILE A 513 9.54 12.43 -43.88
N PRO A 514 8.34 13.04 -44.07
CA PRO A 514 8.17 14.14 -45.02
C PRO A 514 9.03 15.35 -44.63
N THR A 515 9.93 15.76 -45.53
CA THR A 515 10.92 16.83 -45.28
C THR A 515 10.34 18.25 -45.39
N ALA A 516 9.05 18.37 -45.74
CA ALA A 516 8.42 19.62 -46.16
C ALA A 516 7.31 20.14 -45.23
N THR A 517 7.06 19.52 -44.08
CA THR A 517 5.97 19.95 -43.19
C THR A 517 6.48 20.85 -42.07
N THR A 518 6.37 22.15 -42.28
CA THR A 518 6.38 23.16 -41.20
C THR A 518 5.16 23.07 -40.26
N ALA A 519 4.25 22.11 -40.48
CA ALA A 519 3.19 21.75 -39.56
C ALA A 519 3.61 20.50 -38.78
N ARG A 520 4.27 20.70 -37.63
CA ARG A 520 4.13 19.75 -36.52
C ARG A 520 2.69 19.93 -36.03
N GLU A 521 1.82 18.97 -36.28
CA GLU A 521 0.56 18.93 -35.53
C GLU A 521 0.92 18.69 -34.07
N THR A 522 0.75 19.73 -33.26
CA THR A 522 0.86 19.61 -31.80
C THR A 522 -0.39 18.88 -31.34
N VAL A 523 -0.36 17.55 -31.36
CA VAL A 523 -1.34 16.75 -30.63
C VAL A 523 -0.99 16.93 -29.15
N THR A 524 -1.81 17.71 -28.44
CA THR A 524 -1.75 17.82 -26.98
C THR A 524 -2.22 16.49 -26.38
N THR A 525 -1.36 15.47 -26.39
CA THR A 525 -1.42 14.45 -25.33
C THR A 525 -1.01 15.17 -24.06
N GLN A 526 -1.88 15.22 -23.04
CA GLN A 526 -1.49 15.66 -21.69
C GLN A 526 -0.40 14.69 -21.20
N THR A 527 0.83 15.00 -21.52
CA THR A 527 2.02 14.38 -20.94
C THR A 527 2.36 15.26 -19.75
N GLU A 528 2.07 14.77 -18.54
CA GLU A 528 2.66 15.34 -17.34
C GLU A 528 4.16 15.06 -17.35
N VAL A 529 4.92 15.92 -18.04
CA VAL A 529 6.35 16.06 -17.79
C VAL A 529 6.50 17.13 -16.71
N TRP A 530 6.77 16.70 -15.48
CA TRP A 530 7.14 17.60 -14.39
C TRP A 530 8.56 18.16 -14.62
N THR A 531 8.69 19.18 -15.49
CA THR A 531 9.85 20.08 -15.45
C THR A 531 9.57 21.21 -14.46
N SER A 532 10.10 21.07 -13.24
CA SER A 532 10.34 22.16 -12.28
C SER A 532 9.33 23.33 -12.31
N ASN A 533 8.11 23.08 -11.84
CA ASN A 533 7.16 24.14 -11.51
C ASN A 533 7.53 24.71 -10.13
N CYS A 534 8.05 25.94 -10.10
CA CYS A 534 8.11 26.73 -8.87
C CYS A 534 6.72 27.31 -8.57
N ALA A 535 5.93 26.60 -7.78
CA ALA A 535 4.81 27.19 -7.04
C ALA A 535 5.05 26.91 -5.55
N ALA A 536 5.61 27.89 -4.84
CA ALA A 536 5.62 27.92 -3.39
C ALA A 536 4.85 29.15 -2.92
N CYS A 537 3.52 29.10 -3.03
CA CYS A 537 2.64 29.94 -2.22
C CYS A 537 2.16 29.06 -1.05
N THR A 538 2.80 29.20 0.11
CA THR A 538 2.29 28.57 1.33
C THR A 538 1.38 29.59 2.03
N ILE A 539 0.08 29.29 2.07
CA ILE A 539 -0.86 29.99 2.94
C ILE A 539 -0.50 29.57 4.38
N ILE A 540 -0.06 30.51 5.21
CA ILE A 540 0.09 30.28 6.66
C ILE A 540 -1.05 31.02 7.37
N GLY A 541 -2.02 30.26 7.88
CA GLY A 541 -3.11 30.76 8.71
C GLY A 541 -4.28 31.33 7.90
N GLY A 542 -5.50 30.94 8.27
CA GLY A 542 -6.73 31.16 7.48
C GLY A 542 -7.07 32.62 7.16
N ILE A 543 -7.72 32.77 6.00
CA ILE A 543 -8.37 33.96 5.43
C ILE A 543 -7.42 35.13 5.11
N ALA A 544 -7.19 35.42 3.83
CA ALA A 544 -6.55 36.68 3.41
C ALA A 544 -7.00 37.13 2.00
N ASP A 545 -7.61 38.32 1.94
CA ASP A 545 -8.10 39.01 0.74
C ASP A 545 -7.01 39.74 -0.08
N ALA A 546 -5.76 39.26 -0.13
CA ALA A 546 -4.75 39.83 -1.05
C ALA A 546 -3.52 38.93 -1.28
N GLU A 547 -3.23 38.59 -2.54
CA GLU A 547 -1.92 38.07 -2.96
C GLU A 547 -0.94 39.22 -3.20
N THR A 548 0.20 39.22 -2.52
CA THR A 548 1.39 39.94 -3.03
C THR A 548 2.52 38.95 -3.24
N CYS A 549 2.72 38.53 -4.49
CA CYS A 549 3.88 37.76 -4.92
C CYS A 549 5.00 38.73 -5.33
N THR A 550 6.20 38.58 -4.77
CA THR A 550 7.39 39.27 -5.30
C THR A 550 8.06 38.42 -6.36
N THR A 551 8.40 39.02 -7.50
CA THR A 551 8.98 38.34 -8.66
C THR A 551 10.44 37.92 -8.41
N VAL A 552 10.74 36.66 -8.67
CA VAL A 552 12.12 36.15 -8.74
C VAL A 552 12.69 36.47 -10.11
N ALA A 553 13.87 37.08 -10.17
CA ALA A 553 14.54 37.42 -11.43
C ALA A 553 14.88 36.15 -12.23
N GLY A 554 14.39 36.06 -13.46
CA GLY A 554 14.63 34.93 -14.37
C GLY A 554 13.46 33.97 -14.57
N CYS A 555 12.33 34.18 -13.90
CA CYS A 555 11.11 33.38 -14.11
C CYS A 555 10.04 34.17 -14.88
N THR A 556 9.44 33.53 -15.88
CA THR A 556 8.24 34.04 -16.58
C THR A 556 7.02 33.32 -15.98
N PRO A 557 6.11 34.02 -15.28
CA PRO A 557 4.90 33.38 -14.76
C PRO A 557 4.05 32.88 -15.94
N THR A 558 3.70 31.60 -15.93
CA THR A 558 2.67 31.07 -16.83
C THR A 558 1.39 31.02 -16.01
N ALA A 559 0.32 31.65 -16.49
CA ALA A 559 -0.96 31.72 -15.80
C ALA A 559 -1.49 30.30 -15.53
N ALA A 560 -1.88 30.02 -14.28
CA ALA A 560 -2.50 28.75 -13.92
C ALA A 560 -3.79 28.54 -14.77
N PRO A 561 -4.05 27.32 -15.26
CA PRO A 561 -5.30 27.04 -15.95
C PRO A 561 -6.48 27.26 -14.98
N SER A 562 -7.37 28.20 -15.30
CA SER A 562 -8.56 28.46 -14.49
C SER A 562 -9.56 27.31 -14.68
N PRO A 563 -10.09 26.68 -13.61
CA PRO A 563 -11.15 25.68 -13.73
C PRO A 563 -12.40 26.31 -14.36
N THR A 564 -12.90 25.71 -15.45
CA THR A 564 -14.07 26.25 -16.17
C THR A 564 -15.38 26.04 -15.40
N ILE A 565 -15.46 25.00 -14.55
CA ILE A 565 -16.44 24.77 -13.47
C ILE A 565 -15.96 23.55 -12.65
N ALA A 566 -16.13 23.55 -11.33
CA ALA A 566 -15.83 22.40 -10.47
C ALA A 566 -16.89 22.26 -9.37
N ALA A 567 -17.20 21.03 -8.96
CA ALA A 567 -18.07 20.75 -7.83
C ALA A 567 -17.39 19.77 -6.86
N TRP A 568 -17.64 19.98 -5.58
CA TRP A 568 -17.21 19.15 -4.46
C TRP A 568 -18.42 18.82 -3.63
N VAL A 569 -18.51 17.56 -3.22
CA VAL A 569 -19.53 17.09 -2.30
C VAL A 569 -18.87 16.96 -0.93
N GLY A 570 -19.28 17.82 0.00
CA GLY A 570 -18.79 17.83 1.38
C GLY A 570 -19.63 16.88 2.23
N ASN A 571 -18.99 16.13 3.12
CA ASN A 571 -19.65 15.21 4.04
C ASN A 571 -19.28 15.53 5.48
N LEU A 572 -19.80 16.65 6.00
CA LEU A 572 -19.73 16.91 7.43
C LEU A 572 -20.78 16.08 8.19
N SER A 573 -21.83 15.60 7.50
CA SER A 573 -22.75 14.55 7.94
C SER A 573 -23.50 13.94 6.75
N THR A 574 -24.00 12.71 6.88
CA THR A 574 -24.95 12.11 5.92
C THR A 574 -26.37 12.22 6.43
N ILE A 575 -27.34 12.32 5.52
CA ILE A 575 -28.77 12.39 5.82
C ILE A 575 -29.46 11.20 5.18
N ASP A 576 -30.28 10.47 5.95
CA ASP A 576 -31.06 9.37 5.40
C ASP A 576 -32.16 9.92 4.48
N ILE A 577 -32.07 9.52 3.22
CA ILE A 577 -33.04 9.77 2.17
C ILE A 577 -33.66 8.42 1.87
N GLY A 578 -34.95 8.24 2.16
CA GLY A 578 -35.64 6.96 1.96
C GLY A 578 -35.75 6.56 0.49
N ASN A 579 -36.84 5.90 0.10
CA ASN A 579 -36.91 5.23 -1.20
C ASN A 579 -36.69 6.19 -2.40
N ALA A 580 -35.47 6.20 -2.93
CA ALA A 580 -35.04 7.12 -3.98
C ALA A 580 -35.73 6.85 -5.33
N ASP A 581 -36.22 5.64 -5.54
CA ASP A 581 -36.77 5.21 -6.83
C ASP A 581 -38.27 5.56 -6.97
N ASP A 582 -38.99 5.87 -5.88
CA ASP A 582 -40.46 6.01 -5.91
C ASP A 582 -41.06 7.08 -4.97
N GLY A 583 -40.28 7.72 -4.08
CA GLY A 583 -40.82 8.70 -3.14
C GLY A 583 -41.57 9.84 -3.83
N ASN A 584 -41.06 10.34 -4.96
CA ASN A 584 -41.50 11.60 -5.56
C ASN A 584 -42.79 11.56 -6.42
N GLY A 585 -43.64 10.56 -6.24
CA GLY A 585 -44.84 10.38 -7.08
C GLY A 585 -44.51 10.25 -8.58
N GLY A 586 -43.34 9.67 -8.90
CA GLY A 586 -42.83 9.48 -10.26
C GLY A 586 -42.05 10.66 -10.86
N LYS A 587 -41.70 11.70 -10.08
CA LYS A 587 -40.81 12.78 -10.52
C LYS A 587 -39.36 12.51 -10.12
N ASP A 588 -38.44 12.73 -11.06
CA ASP A 588 -37.00 12.64 -10.81
C ASP A 588 -36.57 13.64 -9.70
N LEU A 589 -35.91 13.13 -8.66
CA LEU A 589 -35.43 13.89 -7.51
C LEU A 589 -34.52 15.05 -7.93
N ALA A 590 -33.65 14.82 -8.92
CA ALA A 590 -32.76 15.87 -9.43
C ALA A 590 -33.56 17.02 -10.05
N THR A 591 -34.64 16.71 -10.77
CA THR A 591 -35.53 17.69 -11.38
C THR A 591 -36.30 18.51 -10.34
N GLU A 592 -36.78 17.88 -9.27
CA GLU A 592 -37.48 18.58 -8.18
C GLU A 592 -36.53 19.51 -7.41
N MET A 593 -35.35 19.01 -7.05
CA MET A 593 -34.30 19.79 -6.38
C MET A 593 -33.88 21.00 -7.22
N PHE A 594 -33.64 20.79 -8.52
CA PHE A 594 -33.27 21.85 -9.44
C PHE A 594 -34.35 22.93 -9.51
N GLY A 595 -35.62 22.52 -9.63
CA GLY A 595 -36.75 23.45 -9.69
C GLY A 595 -36.89 24.31 -8.42
N LYS A 596 -36.79 23.68 -7.24
CA LYS A 596 -36.96 24.38 -5.95
C LYS A 596 -35.78 25.29 -5.63
N LEU A 597 -34.53 24.82 -5.79
CA LEU A 597 -33.34 25.65 -5.58
C LEU A 597 -33.26 26.82 -6.57
N LYS A 598 -33.65 26.60 -7.83
CA LYS A 598 -33.76 27.68 -8.83
C LYS A 598 -34.79 28.74 -8.41
N ALA A 599 -35.94 28.32 -7.87
CA ALA A 599 -37.01 29.23 -7.44
C ALA A 599 -36.64 30.08 -6.21
N MET A 600 -35.62 29.68 -5.44
CA MET A 600 -35.09 30.46 -4.32
C MET A 600 -34.32 31.71 -4.75
N CYS A 601 -33.89 31.78 -6.02
CA CYS A 601 -33.11 32.87 -6.55
C CYS A 601 -33.90 33.71 -7.55
N SER A 602 -33.80 35.04 -7.43
CA SER A 602 -34.32 35.99 -8.41
C SER A 602 -33.24 37.02 -8.74
N GLY A 603 -32.86 37.09 -10.02
CA GLY A 603 -31.75 37.93 -10.45
C GLY A 603 -30.42 37.40 -9.90
N SER A 604 -29.62 38.24 -9.24
CA SER A 604 -28.35 37.86 -8.59
C SER A 604 -28.49 37.63 -7.08
N THR A 605 -29.73 37.51 -6.57
CA THR A 605 -29.99 37.36 -5.14
C THR A 605 -30.79 36.09 -4.87
N CYS A 606 -30.36 35.32 -3.87
CA CYS A 606 -31.04 34.12 -3.41
C CYS A 606 -31.60 34.32 -2.00
N LYS A 607 -32.72 33.68 -1.70
CA LYS A 607 -33.22 33.52 -0.34
C LYS A 607 -32.46 32.39 0.34
N GLY A 608 -32.15 32.56 1.62
CA GLY A 608 -31.50 31.53 2.45
C GLY A 608 -32.50 30.59 3.16
N ASP A 609 -33.77 30.61 2.76
CA ASP A 609 -34.81 29.76 3.35
C ASP A 609 -34.62 28.30 2.94
N HIS A 610 -35.26 27.36 3.65
CA HIS A 610 -35.27 25.95 3.26
C HIS A 610 -36.22 25.70 2.08
N ALA A 611 -35.74 24.96 1.08
CA ALA A 611 -36.56 24.32 0.06
C ALA A 611 -36.82 22.88 0.48
N GLU A 612 -37.97 22.65 1.11
CA GLU A 612 -38.45 21.30 1.46
C GLU A 612 -38.77 20.51 0.19
N MET A 613 -38.33 19.26 0.12
CA MET A 613 -38.71 18.32 -0.93
C MET A 613 -40.06 17.71 -0.56
N ASP A 614 -41.08 17.85 -1.41
CA ASP A 614 -42.45 17.59 -0.98
C ASP A 614 -42.75 16.09 -0.83
N ASN A 615 -41.92 15.25 -1.46
CA ASN A 615 -42.23 13.84 -1.71
C ASN A 615 -41.03 12.90 -1.46
N VAL A 616 -39.99 13.31 -0.73
CA VAL A 616 -38.89 12.41 -0.35
C VAL A 616 -39.02 12.12 1.14
N GLU A 617 -39.27 10.88 1.52
CA GLU A 617 -39.42 10.50 2.94
C GLU A 617 -38.08 10.01 3.49
N ALA A 618 -37.62 10.54 4.63
CA ALA A 618 -36.54 9.95 5.41
C ALA A 618 -37.08 8.82 6.33
N ALA A 619 -36.21 7.91 6.77
CA ALA A 619 -36.61 6.72 7.54
C ALA A 619 -37.44 7.06 8.80
N ILE A 620 -38.50 6.29 9.05
CA ILE A 620 -39.38 6.42 10.22
C ILE A 620 -38.72 5.77 11.43
N ALA A 621 -38.43 6.55 12.49
CA ALA A 621 -38.25 6.03 13.84
C ALA A 621 -39.64 5.89 14.52
N ASP A 622 -39.82 4.82 15.29
CA ASP A 622 -41.12 4.35 15.81
C ASP A 622 -42.11 5.45 16.24
N GLY A 623 -43.15 5.66 15.43
CA GLY A 623 -44.33 6.47 15.79
C GLY A 623 -44.29 7.96 15.42
N GLU A 624 -43.28 8.44 14.69
CA GLU A 624 -43.17 9.84 14.25
C GLU A 624 -43.51 10.04 12.76
N GLU A 625 -43.95 11.25 12.38
CA GLU A 625 -44.21 11.60 10.98
C GLU A 625 -42.90 11.60 10.17
N PRO A 626 -42.88 11.10 8.91
CA PRO A 626 -41.66 11.04 8.10
C PRO A 626 -41.07 12.44 7.88
N LEU A 627 -39.79 12.60 8.22
CA LEU A 627 -39.07 13.86 8.01
C LEU A 627 -38.83 14.07 6.51
N LYS A 628 -39.00 15.32 6.06
CA LYS A 628 -38.72 15.73 4.68
C LYS A 628 -37.30 16.30 4.59
N PRO A 629 -36.48 15.86 3.62
CA PRO A 629 -35.21 16.51 3.37
C PRO A 629 -35.49 17.89 2.77
N ALA A 630 -34.78 18.87 3.30
CA ALA A 630 -34.81 20.23 2.84
C ALA A 630 -33.41 20.65 2.38
N MET A 631 -33.35 21.45 1.32
CA MET A 631 -32.09 22.01 0.84
C MET A 631 -32.09 23.51 0.96
N TYR A 632 -30.93 24.11 1.20
CA TYR A 632 -30.81 25.55 1.32
C TYR A 632 -29.48 26.03 0.74
N LEU A 633 -29.46 27.29 0.32
CA LEU A 633 -28.27 27.92 -0.23
C LEU A 633 -27.49 28.59 0.91
N GLN A 634 -26.40 27.95 1.35
CA GLN A 634 -25.50 28.48 2.37
C GLN A 634 -24.70 29.68 1.84
N ASP A 635 -24.29 29.60 0.58
CA ASP A 635 -23.60 30.67 -0.14
C ASP A 635 -24.01 30.61 -1.62
N ALA A 636 -24.30 31.74 -2.23
CA ALA A 636 -24.68 31.80 -3.64
C ALA A 636 -24.22 33.13 -4.24
N THR A 637 -23.00 33.13 -4.75
CA THR A 637 -22.39 34.23 -5.50
C THR A 637 -22.31 33.83 -6.97
N PHE A 638 -22.98 34.55 -7.87
CA PHE A 638 -22.94 34.26 -9.29
C PHE A 638 -23.23 35.51 -10.14
N THR A 639 -22.67 35.52 -11.35
CA THR A 639 -22.65 36.68 -12.25
C THR A 639 -23.89 36.79 -13.14
N SER A 640 -24.63 35.70 -13.33
CA SER A 640 -25.89 35.70 -14.09
C SER A 640 -26.77 34.49 -13.76
N GLN A 641 -28.06 34.59 -14.06
CA GLN A 641 -29.00 33.47 -13.90
C GLN A 641 -28.56 32.20 -14.67
N ALA A 642 -27.98 32.37 -15.86
CA ALA A 642 -27.47 31.24 -16.64
C ALA A 642 -26.29 30.54 -15.96
N VAL A 643 -25.44 31.29 -15.25
CA VAL A 643 -24.34 30.72 -14.47
C VAL A 643 -24.87 29.97 -13.26
N LEU A 644 -25.84 30.53 -12.54
CA LEU A 644 -26.52 29.82 -11.44
C LEU A 644 -27.13 28.50 -11.91
N GLU A 645 -27.87 28.50 -13.02
CA GLU A 645 -28.49 27.28 -13.55
C GLU A 645 -27.46 26.21 -13.92
N LYS A 646 -26.32 26.61 -14.50
CA LYS A 646 -25.22 25.70 -14.81
C LYS A 646 -24.54 25.17 -13.54
N MET A 647 -24.37 26.00 -12.51
CA MET A 647 -23.81 25.58 -11.22
C MET A 647 -24.75 24.63 -10.47
N LEU A 648 -26.05 24.92 -10.44
CA LEU A 648 -27.08 24.05 -9.86
C LEU A 648 -27.11 22.69 -10.56
N SER A 649 -27.07 22.68 -11.89
CA SER A 649 -27.06 21.44 -12.67
C SER A 649 -25.84 20.58 -12.32
N VAL A 650 -24.64 21.16 -12.29
CA VAL A 650 -23.42 20.41 -11.97
C VAL A 650 -23.39 19.95 -10.51
N GLY A 651 -23.81 20.80 -9.56
CA GLY A 651 -23.88 20.45 -8.15
C GLY A 651 -24.84 19.30 -7.89
N ILE A 652 -26.06 19.38 -8.42
CA ILE A 652 -27.08 18.34 -8.26
C ILE A 652 -26.65 17.05 -8.95
N SER A 653 -26.13 17.10 -10.17
CA SER A 653 -25.64 15.89 -10.85
C SER A 653 -24.47 15.24 -10.11
N SER A 654 -23.56 16.01 -9.52
CA SER A 654 -22.45 15.48 -8.72
C SER A 654 -22.96 14.80 -7.45
N TRP A 655 -23.95 15.39 -6.79
CA TRP A 655 -24.60 14.83 -5.60
C TRP A 655 -25.38 13.54 -5.90
N VAL A 656 -26.17 13.52 -6.98
CA VAL A 656 -26.87 12.31 -7.45
C VAL A 656 -25.91 11.22 -7.89
N SER A 657 -24.77 11.58 -8.49
CA SER A 657 -23.72 10.62 -8.86
C SER A 657 -23.09 10.00 -7.62
N ALA A 658 -22.79 10.79 -6.59
CA ALA A 658 -22.29 10.28 -5.32
C ALA A 658 -23.30 9.32 -4.66
N LEU A 659 -24.59 9.67 -4.66
CA LEU A 659 -25.66 8.80 -4.15
C LEU A 659 -25.74 7.45 -4.88
N ASN A 660 -25.51 7.44 -6.19
CA ASN A 660 -25.61 6.24 -7.02
C ASN A 660 -24.29 5.49 -7.18
N ASP A 661 -23.20 5.96 -6.57
CA ASP A 661 -21.91 5.31 -6.66
C ASP A 661 -21.91 4.01 -5.84
N PRO A 662 -21.78 2.82 -6.49
CA PRO A 662 -21.81 1.54 -5.80
C PRO A 662 -20.60 1.35 -4.87
N THR A 663 -19.51 2.09 -5.07
CA THR A 663 -18.30 2.01 -4.24
C THR A 663 -18.48 2.69 -2.89
N LEU A 664 -19.34 3.72 -2.82
CA LEU A 664 -19.61 4.47 -1.60
C LEU A 664 -20.63 3.77 -0.68
N LYS A 665 -21.33 2.73 -1.18
CA LYS A 665 -22.36 1.96 -0.45
C LYS A 665 -23.39 2.84 0.26
N LEU A 666 -23.67 4.02 -0.30
CA LEU A 666 -24.60 4.99 0.29
C LEU A 666 -26.06 4.57 0.18
N CYS A 667 -26.37 3.58 -0.67
CA CYS A 667 -27.71 3.01 -0.77
C CYS A 667 -27.69 1.51 -0.45
N LYS A 668 -28.73 1.04 0.23
CA LYS A 668 -29.00 -0.38 0.47
C LYS A 668 -30.43 -0.73 0.09
N ASN A 669 -30.61 -1.91 -0.51
CA ASN A 669 -31.94 -2.48 -0.67
C ASN A 669 -32.35 -3.10 0.66
N VAL A 670 -33.51 -2.69 1.16
CA VAL A 670 -34.10 -3.18 2.41
C VAL A 670 -35.38 -3.91 2.05
N THR A 671 -35.46 -5.18 2.45
CA THR A 671 -36.69 -5.97 2.35
C THR A 671 -37.51 -5.78 3.62
N TYR A 672 -38.74 -5.32 3.47
CA TYR A 672 -39.71 -5.20 4.55
C TYR A 672 -40.65 -6.40 4.54
N GLU A 673 -41.01 -6.89 5.73
CA GLU A 673 -42.03 -7.92 5.94
C GLU A 673 -43.30 -7.29 6.52
N ALA A 674 -44.43 -7.48 5.86
CA ALA A 674 -45.75 -7.14 6.39
C ALA A 674 -46.63 -8.39 6.44
N ASP A 675 -47.12 -8.77 7.62
CA ASP A 675 -48.06 -9.89 7.75
C ASP A 675 -49.50 -9.42 7.55
N ALA A 676 -50.27 -10.17 6.75
CA ALA A 676 -51.72 -10.02 6.68
C ALA A 676 -52.39 -11.00 7.66
N ASP A 677 -53.29 -10.50 8.51
CA ASP A 677 -54.08 -11.34 9.43
C ASP A 677 -54.66 -12.58 8.70
N GLU A 678 -54.32 -13.78 9.20
CA GLU A 678 -54.62 -15.13 8.66
C GLU A 678 -56.12 -15.38 8.33
N THR A 679 -57.00 -14.46 8.72
CA THR A 679 -58.45 -14.54 8.50
C THR A 679 -58.95 -13.84 7.22
N GLY A 680 -58.06 -13.35 6.35
CA GLY A 680 -58.44 -12.62 5.13
C GLY A 680 -57.80 -13.11 3.84
N SER A 681 -58.63 -13.59 2.90
CA SER A 681 -58.21 -13.94 1.53
C SER A 681 -57.66 -12.72 0.78
N GLY A 682 -56.34 -12.54 0.77
CA GLY A 682 -55.64 -11.49 0.01
C GLY A 682 -55.01 -11.97 -1.29
N CYS A 683 -54.61 -13.24 -1.39
CA CYS A 683 -53.94 -13.73 -2.60
C CYS A 683 -54.96 -13.92 -3.73
N GLY A 684 -54.94 -13.03 -4.73
CA GLY A 684 -55.72 -13.11 -5.97
C GLY A 684 -57.12 -12.49 -5.95
N LYS A 685 -57.50 -11.71 -4.93
CA LYS A 685 -58.83 -11.04 -4.85
C LYS A 685 -58.81 -9.52 -4.71
N GLY A 686 -57.65 -8.89 -4.89
CA GLY A 686 -57.48 -7.44 -4.77
C GLY A 686 -56.61 -7.06 -3.57
N PRO A 687 -56.30 -5.76 -3.40
CA PRO A 687 -55.39 -5.27 -2.38
C PRO A 687 -55.84 -5.66 -0.96
N ILE A 688 -54.88 -6.02 -0.11
CA ILE A 688 -55.14 -6.41 1.28
C ILE A 688 -55.63 -5.16 2.04
N PRO A 689 -56.81 -5.19 2.70
CA PRO A 689 -57.30 -4.03 3.43
C PRO A 689 -56.31 -3.63 4.53
N THR A 690 -55.87 -2.38 4.49
CA THR A 690 -54.87 -1.74 5.36
C THR A 690 -55.04 -2.04 6.86
N LYS A 691 -56.29 -2.05 7.34
CA LYS A 691 -56.68 -2.43 8.71
C LYS A 691 -56.33 -3.86 9.14
N ARG A 692 -55.85 -4.71 8.22
CA ARG A 692 -55.49 -6.12 8.47
C ARG A 692 -54.00 -6.39 8.44
N LEU A 693 -53.19 -5.41 8.09
CA LEU A 693 -51.75 -5.52 8.08
C LEU A 693 -51.18 -5.27 9.48
N ARG A 694 -50.16 -6.04 9.89
CA ARG A 694 -49.50 -5.91 11.19
C ARG A 694 -47.98 -5.81 10.99
N ARG A 695 -47.34 -4.92 11.75
CA ARG A 695 -45.88 -4.79 11.79
C ARG A 695 -45.30 -5.80 12.78
N LYS A 696 -44.24 -6.49 12.35
CA LYS A 696 -43.49 -7.46 13.15
C LYS A 696 -42.16 -6.82 13.54
N ALA A 697 -42.02 -6.45 14.81
CA ALA A 697 -40.77 -5.93 15.35
C ALA A 697 -40.05 -7.03 16.15
N ARG A 698 -38.75 -7.23 15.91
CA ARG A 698 -37.91 -8.08 16.78
C ARG A 698 -37.19 -7.20 17.78
N ARG A 699 -37.31 -7.52 19.07
CA ARG A 699 -36.44 -6.97 20.10
C ARG A 699 -35.07 -7.64 20.08
N ASP A 700 -34.08 -6.98 20.65
CA ASP A 700 -32.68 -7.45 20.75
C ASP A 700 -32.56 -8.79 21.49
N ASN A 701 -33.53 -9.11 22.35
CA ASN A 701 -33.61 -10.41 23.03
C ASN A 701 -34.24 -11.54 22.18
N GLY A 702 -34.47 -11.29 20.88
CA GLY A 702 -35.10 -12.22 19.95
C GLY A 702 -36.62 -12.33 20.10
N ALA A 703 -37.25 -11.60 21.02
CA ALA A 703 -38.70 -11.64 21.19
C ALA A 703 -39.40 -10.87 20.07
N VAL A 704 -40.37 -11.52 19.42
CA VAL A 704 -41.22 -10.90 18.40
C VAL A 704 -42.36 -10.17 19.07
N LEU A 705 -42.42 -8.85 18.87
CA LEU A 705 -43.55 -8.01 19.25
C LEU A 705 -44.41 -7.68 18.05
N TRP A 706 -45.71 -7.83 18.26
CA TRP A 706 -46.73 -7.51 17.28
C TRP A 706 -47.39 -6.21 17.71
N GLU A 707 -47.10 -5.12 17.01
CA GLU A 707 -47.74 -3.84 17.29
C GLU A 707 -49.17 -3.86 16.73
N ARG A 708 -50.15 -3.65 17.61
CA ARG A 708 -51.55 -3.41 17.21
C ARG A 708 -51.78 -1.92 17.06
N GLY A 709 -51.45 -1.42 15.89
CA GLY A 709 -51.88 -0.14 15.34
C GLY A 709 -51.74 -0.30 13.84
N GLY A 710 -52.80 -0.06 13.07
CA GLY A 710 -52.74 -0.24 11.61
C GLY A 710 -51.57 0.54 11.02
N LEU A 711 -50.97 -0.01 9.96
CA LEU A 711 -49.95 0.64 9.16
C LEU A 711 -50.40 2.08 8.78
N LEU A 712 -49.46 3.03 8.74
CA LEU A 712 -49.74 4.39 8.27
C LEU A 712 -50.30 4.36 6.83
N GLU A 713 -50.96 5.43 6.39
CA GLU A 713 -51.63 5.49 5.07
C GLU A 713 -50.66 5.23 3.89
N GLU A 714 -49.36 5.41 4.11
CA GLU A 714 -48.29 5.23 3.13
C GLU A 714 -47.74 3.79 3.08
N GLU A 715 -47.55 3.13 4.22
CA GLU A 715 -47.21 1.68 4.31
C GLU A 715 -48.33 0.81 3.71
N SER A 716 -49.56 1.30 3.78
CA SER A 716 -50.72 0.75 3.09
C SER A 716 -50.57 0.72 1.56
N ARG A 717 -50.00 1.78 0.95
CA ARG A 717 -49.75 1.85 -0.50
C ARG A 717 -48.61 0.92 -0.95
N LEU A 718 -47.62 0.69 -0.09
CA LEU A 718 -46.54 -0.28 -0.34
C LEU A 718 -47.06 -1.72 -0.29
N ALA A 719 -47.94 -2.04 0.66
CA ALA A 719 -48.56 -3.36 0.77
C ALA A 719 -49.56 -3.69 -0.35
N GLU A 720 -50.17 -2.70 -1.01
CA GLU A 720 -51.03 -2.90 -2.19
C GLU A 720 -50.28 -3.54 -3.37
N ARG A 721 -48.94 -3.54 -3.39
CA ARG A 721 -48.11 -4.09 -4.48
C ARG A 721 -47.80 -5.58 -4.34
N CYS A 722 -48.21 -6.19 -3.24
CA CYS A 722 -47.91 -7.59 -2.90
C CYS A 722 -48.80 -8.59 -3.67
N PHE A 723 -48.92 -8.45 -4.99
CA PHE A 723 -49.82 -9.27 -5.80
C PHE A 723 -49.24 -10.63 -6.21
N ASP A 724 -47.91 -10.77 -6.26
CA ASP A 724 -47.28 -11.88 -6.99
C ASP A 724 -46.50 -12.90 -6.14
N ASN A 725 -46.02 -12.54 -4.93
CA ASN A 725 -45.19 -13.43 -4.10
C ASN A 725 -45.71 -13.52 -2.65
N CYS A 726 -46.74 -14.35 -2.44
CA CYS A 726 -47.21 -14.71 -1.10
C CYS A 726 -46.93 -16.20 -0.84
N ASP A 727 -46.01 -16.50 0.08
CA ASP A 727 -45.90 -17.83 0.68
C ASP A 727 -46.81 -17.91 1.92
N PRO A 728 -47.45 -19.05 2.24
CA PRO A 728 -48.15 -19.22 3.51
C PRO A 728 -47.18 -19.52 4.67
N PRO A 729 -47.32 -18.88 5.86
CA PRO A 729 -48.32 -17.87 6.23
C PRO A 729 -48.12 -16.54 5.48
N ILE A 730 -49.21 -15.80 5.18
CA ILE A 730 -49.25 -14.66 4.24
C ILE A 730 -48.36 -13.49 4.72
N VAL A 731 -47.06 -13.64 4.46
CA VAL A 731 -46.04 -12.62 4.65
C VAL A 731 -45.84 -11.94 3.31
N CYS A 732 -46.05 -10.63 3.29
CA CYS A 732 -45.72 -9.78 2.16
C CYS A 732 -44.30 -9.26 2.32
N HIS A 733 -43.45 -9.60 1.34
CA HIS A 733 -42.11 -9.05 1.23
C HIS A 733 -42.13 -7.93 0.17
N TYR A 734 -41.62 -6.75 0.51
CA TYR A 734 -41.36 -5.70 -0.48
C TYR A 734 -39.97 -5.12 -0.31
N GLU A 735 -39.30 -4.80 -1.41
CA GLU A 735 -37.97 -4.20 -1.41
C GLU A 735 -38.08 -2.68 -1.57
N ALA A 736 -37.29 -1.92 -0.81
CA ALA A 736 -37.10 -0.49 -1.01
C ALA A 736 -35.61 -0.14 -0.94
N ARG A 737 -35.16 0.81 -1.78
CA ARG A 737 -33.77 1.26 -1.80
C ARG A 737 -33.62 2.47 -0.88
N MET A 738 -33.06 2.27 0.31
CA MET A 738 -32.77 3.35 1.26
C MET A 738 -31.39 3.92 0.99
N CYS A 739 -31.25 5.24 0.97
CA CYS A 739 -29.99 5.93 0.70
C CYS A 739 -29.60 6.89 1.83
N SER A 740 -28.32 7.19 1.98
CA SER A 740 -27.81 8.26 2.84
C SER A 740 -27.02 9.24 1.97
N ALA A 741 -27.41 10.52 1.97
CA ALA A 741 -26.81 11.52 1.10
C ALA A 741 -25.85 12.45 1.84
N PRO A 742 -24.79 12.95 1.19
CA PRO A 742 -23.96 14.01 1.74
C PRO A 742 -24.77 15.29 2.00
N ASN A 743 -24.45 15.97 3.09
CA ASN A 743 -25.18 17.17 3.55
C ASN A 743 -24.71 18.50 2.93
N GLU A 744 -23.64 18.51 2.11
CA GLU A 744 -23.10 19.75 1.54
C GLU A 744 -22.60 19.55 0.11
N VAL A 745 -22.88 20.52 -0.77
CA VAL A 745 -22.38 20.55 -2.15
C VAL A 745 -21.86 21.94 -2.47
N THR A 746 -20.56 22.06 -2.69
CA THR A 746 -19.92 23.30 -3.15
C THR A 746 -19.64 23.25 -4.65
N VAL A 747 -20.00 24.28 -5.40
CA VAL A 747 -19.70 24.45 -6.81
C VAL A 747 -19.00 25.79 -7.01
N VAL A 748 -17.90 25.82 -7.77
CA VAL A 748 -17.27 27.07 -8.22
C VAL A 748 -17.17 27.12 -9.73
N MET A 749 -17.29 28.32 -10.28
CA MET A 749 -17.13 28.57 -11.71
C MET A 749 -16.35 29.87 -11.93
N ALA A 750 -15.35 29.84 -12.81
CA ALA A 750 -14.60 31.02 -13.19
C ALA A 750 -15.50 32.09 -13.84
N GLY A 751 -15.23 33.35 -13.53
CA GLY A 751 -15.83 34.51 -14.17
C GLY A 751 -14.77 35.41 -14.82
N ALA A 752 -15.19 36.59 -15.28
CA ALA A 752 -14.29 37.53 -15.96
C ALA A 752 -13.23 38.08 -14.99
N GLY A 753 -12.05 37.44 -14.96
CA GLY A 753 -10.89 37.89 -14.21
C GLY A 753 -10.72 37.29 -12.81
N ASP A 754 -11.62 36.38 -12.38
CA ASP A 754 -11.51 35.69 -11.09
C ASP A 754 -11.95 34.21 -11.23
N PRO A 755 -11.08 33.23 -10.91
CA PRO A 755 -11.39 31.80 -11.00
C PRO A 755 -12.48 31.34 -10.01
N TYR A 756 -12.81 32.15 -9.01
CA TYR A 756 -13.87 31.89 -8.01
C TYR A 756 -14.99 32.92 -8.05
N ALA A 757 -15.09 33.70 -9.15
CA ALA A 757 -16.10 34.75 -9.32
C ALA A 757 -17.53 34.26 -9.09
N ASN A 758 -17.78 32.95 -9.27
CA ASN A 758 -19.04 32.32 -8.94
C ASN A 758 -18.79 31.16 -7.98
N ARG A 759 -19.51 31.15 -6.86
CA ARG A 759 -19.48 30.14 -5.81
C ARG A 759 -20.90 29.83 -5.35
N LEU A 760 -21.22 28.55 -5.24
CA LEU A 760 -22.50 28.05 -4.78
C LEU A 760 -22.23 27.00 -3.71
N ASN A 761 -22.86 27.12 -2.55
CA ASN A 761 -22.82 26.11 -1.51
C ASN A 761 -24.25 25.72 -1.13
N ILE A 762 -24.58 24.45 -1.29
CA ILE A 762 -25.91 23.89 -1.07
C ILE A 762 -25.81 23.01 0.17
N GLY A 763 -26.53 23.37 1.22
CA GLY A 763 -26.73 22.51 2.38
C GLY A 763 -27.97 21.63 2.20
N VAL A 764 -27.93 20.42 2.74
CA VAL A 764 -29.06 19.49 2.88
C VAL A 764 -29.27 19.27 4.38
N THR A 765 -30.52 19.29 4.84
CA THR A 765 -30.94 19.04 6.23
C THR A 765 -32.20 18.19 6.26
N LEU A 766 -32.45 17.48 7.36
CA LEU A 766 -33.78 16.99 7.72
C LEU A 766 -34.44 18.07 8.59
N ASP A 767 -35.61 18.57 8.21
CA ASP A 767 -36.27 19.57 9.02
C ASP A 767 -37.00 18.90 10.19
N ALA A 768 -36.43 18.97 11.40
CA ALA A 768 -37.08 18.59 12.64
C ALA A 768 -37.21 19.83 13.55
N SER A 769 -38.44 20.31 13.75
CA SER A 769 -38.73 21.29 14.79
C SER A 769 -38.94 20.59 16.15
N GLY A 770 -37.86 20.19 16.83
CA GLY A 770 -37.95 19.63 18.19
C GLY A 770 -36.63 19.14 18.77
N ASP A 771 -36.35 19.47 20.04
CA ASP A 771 -35.10 19.19 20.78
C ASP A 771 -34.93 17.68 21.15
N GLY A 772 -34.96 16.78 20.17
CA GLY A 772 -34.75 15.33 20.32
C GLY A 772 -33.36 14.88 19.87
N PHE A 773 -32.76 13.91 20.56
CA PHE A 773 -31.33 13.60 20.60
C PHE A 773 -30.79 12.68 19.47
N LEU A 774 -29.49 12.84 19.16
CA LEU A 774 -28.74 12.57 17.91
C LEU A 774 -27.86 11.28 17.91
N CYS A 775 -28.24 10.14 18.50
CA CYS A 775 -27.29 9.00 18.61
C CYS A 775 -27.16 8.13 17.34
N GLY A 776 -28.26 7.86 16.64
CA GLY A 776 -28.23 7.04 15.41
C GLY A 776 -27.53 7.75 14.25
N GLU A 777 -27.84 9.03 14.08
CA GLU A 777 -27.32 9.87 12.99
C GLU A 777 -25.81 10.17 13.15
N ILE A 778 -25.34 10.34 14.39
CA ILE A 778 -23.90 10.53 14.66
C ILE A 778 -23.12 9.27 14.32
N THR A 779 -23.67 8.07 14.60
CA THR A 779 -22.98 6.80 14.36
C THR A 779 -22.89 6.47 12.87
N ALA A 780 -23.96 6.72 12.11
CA ALA A 780 -23.94 6.58 10.66
C ALA A 780 -23.01 7.60 9.98
N ALA A 781 -23.04 8.86 10.43
CA ALA A 781 -22.16 9.92 9.94
C ALA A 781 -20.68 9.66 10.27
N LEU A 782 -20.37 9.14 11.47
CA LEU A 782 -19.00 8.75 11.84
C LEU A 782 -18.51 7.57 11.00
N THR A 783 -19.36 6.57 10.77
CA THR A 783 -19.00 5.42 9.92
C THR A 783 -18.72 5.87 8.49
N ALA A 784 -19.58 6.70 7.90
CA ALA A 784 -19.37 7.24 6.56
C ALA A 784 -18.16 8.19 6.47
N ALA A 785 -17.90 9.02 7.49
CA ALA A 785 -16.72 9.88 7.56
C ALA A 785 -15.42 9.06 7.69
N VAL A 786 -15.46 7.94 8.43
CA VAL A 786 -14.35 6.99 8.54
C VAL A 786 -14.13 6.29 7.19
N THR A 787 -15.17 5.86 6.47
CA THR A 787 -15.04 5.28 5.12
C THR A 787 -14.33 6.19 4.12
N LEU A 788 -14.45 7.52 4.26
CA LEU A 788 -13.95 8.48 3.25
C LEU A 788 -12.65 9.20 3.66
N LEU A 789 -12.44 9.46 4.94
CA LEU A 789 -11.22 10.11 5.44
C LEU A 789 -10.11 9.10 5.81
N ALA A 790 -10.50 7.86 6.14
CA ALA A 790 -9.61 6.77 6.51
C ALA A 790 -10.29 5.40 6.24
N PRO A 791 -10.57 5.04 4.97
CA PRO A 791 -11.22 3.77 4.58
C PRO A 791 -10.57 2.52 5.20
N GLU A 792 -9.30 2.64 5.55
CA GLU A 792 -8.47 1.69 6.29
C GLU A 792 -8.96 1.31 7.71
N LEU A 793 -9.99 1.95 8.27
CA LEU A 793 -10.56 1.61 9.58
C LEU A 793 -11.84 0.72 9.52
N LEU A 794 -12.28 0.31 8.32
CA LEU A 794 -13.55 -0.41 8.10
C LEU A 794 -13.38 -1.76 7.39
N GLU A 795 -12.27 -2.46 7.62
CA GLU A 795 -12.23 -3.90 7.31
C GLU A 795 -13.30 -4.63 8.13
N ALA A 796 -13.92 -5.66 7.53
CA ALA A 796 -15.14 -6.30 8.03
C ALA A 796 -15.05 -6.84 9.47
N ASP A 797 -13.86 -6.94 10.03
CA ASP A 797 -13.60 -7.48 11.36
C ASP A 797 -13.18 -6.41 12.40
N ALA A 798 -12.96 -5.15 12.00
CA ALA A 798 -12.53 -4.07 12.91
C ALA A 798 -13.65 -3.49 13.77
N LEU A 799 -14.92 -3.70 13.39
CA LEU A 799 -16.11 -3.36 14.17
C LEU A 799 -16.88 -4.58 14.68
N GLU A 800 -16.47 -5.80 14.32
CA GLU A 800 -17.02 -7.04 14.87
C GLU A 800 -16.43 -7.26 16.29
N GLY A 801 -16.92 -6.48 17.25
CA GLY A 801 -16.44 -6.46 18.64
C GLY A 801 -16.56 -5.10 19.31
N VAL A 802 -16.78 -4.02 18.55
CA VAL A 802 -17.16 -2.71 19.10
C VAL A 802 -18.67 -2.61 19.07
N GLU A 803 -19.33 -3.05 20.14
CA GLU A 803 -20.72 -2.69 20.40
C GLU A 803 -20.81 -1.17 20.63
N LEU A 804 -20.96 -0.39 19.55
CA LEU A 804 -21.28 1.05 19.65
C LEU A 804 -22.63 1.28 20.36
N GLU A 805 -23.50 0.27 20.36
CA GLU A 805 -24.70 0.19 21.21
C GLU A 805 -24.36 0.08 22.71
N ALA A 806 -23.25 -0.58 23.08
CA ALA A 806 -22.81 -0.69 24.48
C ALA A 806 -22.25 0.61 25.05
N ILE A 807 -21.73 1.52 24.21
CA ILE A 807 -21.38 2.89 24.65
C ILE A 807 -22.65 3.64 25.12
N CYS A 808 -23.79 3.35 24.51
CA CYS A 808 -25.09 3.88 24.93
C CYS A 808 -25.69 3.11 26.12
N GLY A 809 -25.33 1.83 26.30
CA GLY A 809 -25.75 0.98 27.41
C GLY A 809 -25.04 1.23 28.75
N ILE A 810 -23.94 1.99 28.79
CA ILE A 810 -23.15 2.26 30.01
C ILE A 810 -23.71 3.43 30.86
N ILE A 811 -24.73 4.15 30.38
CA ILE A 811 -25.35 5.27 31.12
C ILE A 811 -26.64 4.79 31.80
N ASP A 812 -26.50 4.10 32.93
CA ASP A 812 -27.62 3.65 33.76
C ASP A 812 -28.38 4.79 34.48
N ASP A 813 -27.84 6.02 34.50
CA ASP A 813 -28.56 7.20 35.03
C ASP A 813 -28.06 8.55 34.43
N PRO A 814 -28.74 9.08 33.38
CA PRO A 814 -28.41 10.37 32.78
C PRO A 814 -28.71 11.58 33.68
N SER A 815 -29.42 11.42 34.80
CA SER A 815 -29.70 12.50 35.77
C SER A 815 -28.45 12.98 36.50
N SER A 816 -27.49 12.07 36.72
CA SER A 816 -26.28 12.31 37.51
C SER A 816 -25.29 13.28 36.84
N ILE A 817 -25.30 13.35 35.50
CA ILE A 817 -24.45 14.24 34.69
C ILE A 817 -25.03 15.66 34.68
N ILE A 818 -26.37 15.79 34.66
CA ILE A 818 -27.06 17.08 34.68
C ILE A 818 -26.86 17.80 36.03
N ASP A 819 -26.83 17.06 37.14
CA ASP A 819 -26.59 17.65 38.47
C ASP A 819 -25.14 18.06 38.72
N ASN A 820 -24.16 17.34 38.15
CA ASN A 820 -22.75 17.72 38.19
C ASN A 820 -22.42 18.95 37.31
N GLN A 821 -23.10 19.12 36.17
CA GLN A 821 -22.97 20.33 35.35
C GLN A 821 -23.68 21.56 35.96
N LYS A 822 -24.79 21.37 36.70
CA LYS A 822 -25.45 22.44 37.45
C LYS A 822 -24.64 22.93 38.66
N GLN A 823 -23.78 22.09 39.25
CA GLN A 823 -22.86 22.52 40.31
C GLN A 823 -21.65 23.30 39.75
N SER A 824 -21.06 22.86 38.64
CA SER A 824 -19.91 23.54 38.01
C SER A 824 -20.26 24.93 37.46
N SER A 825 -21.48 25.11 36.93
CA SER A 825 -21.97 26.40 36.43
C SER A 825 -22.29 27.44 37.53
N LYS A 826 -22.48 27.01 38.79
CA LYS A 826 -22.64 27.93 39.94
C LYS A 826 -21.31 28.48 40.48
N VAL A 827 -20.20 27.74 40.32
CA VAL A 827 -18.87 28.18 40.79
C VAL A 827 -18.26 29.21 39.83
N SER A 828 -18.51 29.09 38.52
CA SER A 828 -17.93 30.00 37.52
C SER A 828 -18.60 31.39 37.43
N ARG A 829 -19.78 31.61 38.05
CA ARG A 829 -20.47 32.92 38.02
C ARG A 829 -20.00 33.93 39.09
N ARG A 830 -19.04 33.59 39.95
CA ARG A 830 -18.60 34.49 41.05
C ARG A 830 -17.30 35.25 40.84
N VAL A 831 -16.64 35.13 39.70
CA VAL A 831 -15.40 35.87 39.43
C VAL A 831 -15.47 36.59 38.08
N SER A 832 -15.94 37.85 38.11
CA SER A 832 -15.29 38.99 37.44
C SER A 832 -16.25 40.17 37.31
N ARG A 833 -16.02 41.24 38.09
CA ARG A 833 -16.27 42.64 37.72
C ARG A 833 -15.56 43.56 38.73
N ARG A 834 -14.34 43.99 38.40
CA ARG A 834 -13.79 45.27 38.88
C ARG A 834 -12.98 45.90 37.75
N ALA A 835 -13.52 47.00 37.23
CA ALA A 835 -12.83 47.89 36.29
C ALA A 835 -11.68 48.64 37.00
N PRO A 836 -10.60 49.00 36.29
CA PRO A 836 -9.59 49.89 36.83
C PRO A 836 -10.07 51.35 36.79
N LYS A 837 -9.98 52.04 37.93
CA LYS A 837 -10.09 53.50 38.03
C LYS A 837 -8.80 54.15 37.54
N THR A 838 -8.97 55.17 36.72
CA THR A 838 -7.99 56.24 36.48
C THR A 838 -7.70 56.99 37.79
N VAL A 839 -6.45 57.39 37.98
CA VAL A 839 -6.03 58.39 38.97
C VAL A 839 -5.23 59.47 38.21
N PRO A 840 -5.50 60.77 38.42
CA PRO A 840 -4.81 61.86 37.75
C PRO A 840 -3.58 62.39 38.53
N ALA A 841 -2.80 63.19 37.80
CA ALA A 841 -1.54 63.90 38.12
C ALA A 841 -0.26 63.09 37.86
#